data_AF-A0A1L9R650-F1
#
_entry.id   AF-A0A1L9R650-F1
#
_cell.length_a   1.000
_cell.length_b   1.000
_cell.length_c   1.000
_cell.angle_alpha   90.00
_cell.angle_beta   90.00
_cell.angle_gamma   90.00
#
_symmetry.space_group_name_H-M   'P 1'
#
loop_
_entity.id
_entity.type
_entity.pdbx_description
1 polymer ?
#
loop_
_entity_poly.entity_id
_entity_poly.type
_entity_poly.pdbx_seq_one_letter_code
_entity_poly.pdbx_strand_id
1 'polypeptide(L)'
;MAMRARQKIRAPRRGLTANKTDDFDTTWNVLASSLREIHTKNASTLSFEELYRNAYRIVLMTRGDELYERVKQLEKDWLDNDVQKRITAAISSSLLLAKEPADMQDQSNERRAAGEKFLNVLKEAWEDHQLCMGMITDVLMYMDRVISTDHRKPSIYVTAMALFRDSILRSAVRSDSKTTVADVLESTVLFMIQLERAGHVIERPLIRHCIYMLEGLYETITEEESSKLYLTVFEPAFLETSKTFYQTEGRRLLEMADAATFCRLATNRITEEKERCRYTLSTLTEPKIKDVLDEELIRKNIAEVINLEGTGVRNMLDHDRLDGLRNVYDLNARVDKTKAALTKVVQKRIVEMGQEINSSSIATETSGSAPKSNEKDASGEKKAAGKEKEKPVNQQTVSAIKWVDEILGLKKKFDNIWENAFLSDQGLQGSITKSFAEFINSNNRSSEYLSLFFDENLKKGIKGKTENEVDALLDNGITLLRYVKDKDLFETYYKKHLSRRLLMKRSASMDAERQMISKMKMEVGNQFTQRLESMFKDMAISDDLTSSYKDHALQSGDPDQKRVDLEINVLTSTMWPMEIMSSTRDGEVQLPCAFPKEIETVKQSFEQFYLSKHNGRKLSWQASMGTADIRATFTRSNGKVQRHELNVSTFAMVILMLFNDVPAGESLTFEEIQARTRIPDHDLIRNLQSLAVAPKTRVLKKEPMSKDVKPTDKFYFNQDFQSPFMKVRIGVVSGGANKVENQDQRKETEKKMNDERGASIEAAVVRIMKQRKTLNHSQLMNEVLTQLSARFIPDVNMVKRRIESLIDREYLERVSEDPPAYGYIA
;
A
#
# COMPACT_ATOMS: atom_id res chain seq x y z
N MET A 1 -44.00 -35.24 43.80
CA MET A 1 -44.58 -35.85 45.02
C MET A 1 -44.21 -34.98 46.22
N ALA A 2 -45.23 -34.52 46.95
CA ALA A 2 -45.22 -34.03 48.34
C ALA A 2 -44.24 -32.92 48.78
N MET A 3 -44.80 -31.73 49.04
CA MET A 3 -44.27 -30.77 50.01
C MET A 3 -44.08 -31.46 51.37
N ARG A 4 -42.89 -31.38 51.97
CA ARG A 4 -42.64 -31.72 53.38
C ARG A 4 -42.27 -30.46 54.16
N ALA A 5 -43.01 -30.25 55.24
CA ALA A 5 -43.08 -29.03 56.02
C ALA A 5 -41.77 -28.67 56.74
N ARG A 6 -41.46 -27.36 56.77
CA ARG A 6 -40.49 -26.73 57.68
C ARG A 6 -40.93 -26.94 59.13
N GLN A 7 -40.25 -27.80 59.89
CA GLN A 7 -40.34 -27.79 61.35
C GLN A 7 -39.51 -26.64 61.91
N LYS A 8 -40.19 -25.59 62.41
CA LYS A 8 -39.57 -24.56 63.26
C LYS A 8 -39.24 -25.18 64.61
N ILE A 9 -37.95 -25.30 64.93
CA ILE A 9 -37.46 -25.67 66.27
C ILE A 9 -37.77 -24.53 67.23
N ARG A 10 -38.54 -24.82 68.30
CA ARG A 10 -38.93 -23.88 69.35
C ARG A 10 -37.91 -23.95 70.49
N ALA A 11 -37.39 -22.81 70.94
CA ALA A 11 -36.46 -22.73 72.07
C ALA A 11 -37.14 -23.14 73.39
N PRO A 12 -36.49 -23.95 74.26
CA PRO A 12 -37.01 -24.26 75.58
C PRO A 12 -36.74 -23.09 76.55
N ARG A 13 -37.81 -22.56 77.16
CA ARG A 13 -37.75 -21.64 78.30
C ARG A 13 -37.69 -22.45 79.60
N ARG A 14 -36.54 -22.45 80.27
CA ARG A 14 -36.43 -22.44 81.75
C ARG A 14 -34.99 -22.21 82.17
N GLY A 15 -34.76 -21.16 82.95
CA GLY A 15 -33.46 -20.87 83.53
C GLY A 15 -33.13 -21.80 84.69
N LEU A 16 -31.87 -22.21 84.78
CA LEU A 16 -31.22 -22.63 86.01
C LEU A 16 -29.79 -22.08 86.01
N THR A 17 -29.56 -21.17 86.95
CA THR A 17 -28.24 -20.75 87.44
C THR A 17 -27.67 -21.85 88.34
N ALA A 18 -26.56 -22.49 87.94
CA ALA A 18 -25.69 -23.24 88.84
C ALA A 18 -24.26 -23.34 88.25
N ASN A 19 -23.25 -23.00 89.07
CA ASN A 19 -21.79 -23.19 88.95
C ASN A 19 -21.12 -23.02 87.56
N LYS A 20 -20.52 -21.83 87.33
CA LYS A 20 -20.11 -21.36 86.00
C LYS A 20 -18.63 -21.50 85.61
N THR A 21 -17.77 -22.15 86.38
CA THR A 21 -16.32 -22.24 86.06
C THR A 21 -15.85 -23.64 85.62
N ASP A 22 -16.39 -24.74 86.16
CA ASP A 22 -15.90 -26.11 85.89
C ASP A 22 -16.44 -26.77 84.58
N ASP A 23 -17.50 -26.23 83.99
CA ASP A 23 -18.13 -26.82 82.80
C ASP A 23 -17.38 -26.48 81.49
N PHE A 24 -16.60 -25.37 81.47
CA PHE A 24 -15.90 -24.94 80.25
C PHE A 24 -14.71 -25.82 79.92
N ASP A 25 -13.78 -26.05 80.85
CA ASP A 25 -12.56 -26.82 80.54
C ASP A 25 -12.89 -28.28 80.22
N THR A 26 -13.91 -28.85 80.87
CA THR A 26 -14.41 -30.19 80.56
C THR A 26 -15.02 -30.25 79.15
N THR A 27 -15.90 -29.30 78.81
CA THR A 27 -16.53 -29.25 77.47
C THR A 27 -15.51 -28.90 76.37
N TRP A 28 -14.53 -28.03 76.68
CA TRP A 28 -13.42 -27.71 75.80
C TRP A 28 -12.50 -28.90 75.55
N ASN A 29 -12.17 -29.69 76.57
CA ASN A 29 -11.32 -30.88 76.39
C ASN A 29 -11.98 -31.92 75.48
N VAL A 30 -13.29 -32.13 75.62
CA VAL A 30 -14.07 -32.97 74.70
C VAL A 30 -14.02 -32.40 73.28
N LEU A 31 -14.30 -31.09 73.13
CA LEU A 31 -14.26 -30.42 71.83
C LEU A 31 -12.87 -30.48 71.19
N ALA A 32 -11.81 -30.18 71.92
CA ALA A 32 -10.42 -30.21 71.44
C ALA A 32 -9.97 -31.62 71.04
N SER A 33 -10.37 -32.65 71.79
CA SER A 33 -10.12 -34.05 71.40
C SER A 33 -10.82 -34.40 70.09
N SER A 34 -12.09 -34.01 69.95
CA SER A 34 -12.87 -34.25 68.73
C SER A 34 -12.35 -33.45 67.52
N LEU A 35 -11.90 -32.21 67.72
CA LEU A 35 -11.25 -31.41 66.67
C LEU A 35 -9.94 -32.06 66.20
N ARG A 36 -9.15 -32.67 67.12
CA ARG A 36 -7.98 -33.49 66.74
C ARG A 36 -8.37 -34.77 66.01
N GLU A 37 -9.47 -35.41 66.39
CA GLU A 37 -10.00 -36.58 65.66
C GLU A 37 -10.40 -36.24 64.21
N ILE A 38 -10.91 -35.02 63.97
CA ILE A 38 -11.16 -34.51 62.62
C ILE A 38 -9.86 -34.44 61.82
N HIS A 39 -8.81 -33.84 62.37
CA HIS A 39 -7.49 -33.73 61.72
C HIS A 39 -6.82 -35.09 61.46
N THR A 40 -7.04 -36.08 62.33
CA THR A 40 -6.51 -37.45 62.18
C THR A 40 -7.37 -38.36 61.29
N LYS A 41 -8.32 -37.79 60.53
CA LYS A 41 -9.23 -38.50 59.60
C LYS A 41 -10.16 -39.51 60.28
N ASN A 42 -10.43 -39.34 61.58
CA ASN A 42 -11.36 -40.17 62.35
C ASN A 42 -12.72 -39.48 62.56
N ALA A 43 -13.10 -38.53 61.69
CA ALA A 43 -14.33 -37.75 61.85
C ALA A 43 -15.63 -38.58 61.82
N SER A 44 -15.62 -39.79 61.26
CA SER A 44 -16.81 -40.66 61.15
C SER A 44 -17.31 -41.23 62.48
N THR A 45 -16.47 -41.24 63.52
CA THR A 45 -16.83 -41.68 64.87
C THR A 45 -17.47 -40.57 65.71
N LEU A 46 -17.54 -39.34 65.18
CA LEU A 46 -18.01 -38.16 65.90
C LEU A 46 -19.47 -37.83 65.61
N SER A 47 -20.19 -37.39 66.65
CA SER A 47 -21.53 -36.81 66.51
C SER A 47 -21.43 -35.29 66.31
N PHE A 48 -21.51 -34.82 65.06
CA PHE A 48 -21.45 -33.39 64.73
C PHE A 48 -22.54 -32.56 65.44
N GLU A 49 -23.72 -33.14 65.67
CA GLU A 49 -24.79 -32.48 66.42
C GLU A 49 -24.40 -32.26 67.90
N GLU A 50 -23.73 -33.23 68.51
CA GLU A 50 -23.26 -33.13 69.89
C GLU A 50 -22.13 -32.12 70.03
N LEU A 51 -21.17 -32.13 69.10
CA LEU A 51 -20.09 -31.15 69.04
C LEU A 51 -20.63 -29.73 68.84
N TYR A 52 -21.59 -29.55 67.94
CA TYR A 52 -22.27 -28.28 67.74
C TYR A 52 -23.01 -27.82 69.01
N ARG A 53 -23.72 -28.72 69.70
CA ARG A 53 -24.40 -28.40 70.98
C ARG A 53 -23.41 -27.98 72.07
N ASN A 54 -22.24 -28.62 72.13
CA ASN A 54 -21.18 -28.29 73.07
C ASN A 54 -20.58 -26.90 72.79
N ALA A 55 -20.24 -26.62 71.53
CA ALA A 55 -19.80 -25.29 71.11
C ALA A 55 -20.89 -24.22 71.36
N TYR A 56 -22.15 -24.52 71.04
CA TYR A 56 -23.30 -23.66 71.30
C TYR A 56 -23.49 -23.35 72.79
N ARG A 57 -23.35 -24.33 73.67
CA ARG A 57 -23.44 -24.15 75.13
C ARG A 57 -22.34 -23.19 75.62
N ILE A 58 -21.10 -23.36 75.16
CA ILE A 58 -19.97 -22.48 75.52
C ILE A 58 -20.24 -21.03 75.10
N VAL A 59 -20.74 -20.82 73.89
CA VAL A 59 -21.05 -19.47 73.38
C VAL A 59 -22.20 -18.83 74.18
N LEU A 60 -23.23 -19.59 74.55
CA LEU A 60 -24.33 -19.12 75.42
C LEU A 60 -23.85 -18.72 76.83
N MET A 61 -22.74 -19.29 77.31
CA MET A 61 -22.11 -18.92 78.58
C MET A 61 -21.28 -17.62 78.48
N THR A 62 -21.41 -16.85 77.40
CA THR A 62 -20.66 -15.59 77.14
C THR A 62 -19.14 -15.77 77.05
N ARG A 63 -18.64 -16.99 76.80
CA ARG A 63 -17.20 -17.32 76.64
C ARG A 63 -16.80 -17.61 75.17
N GLY A 64 -17.49 -16.99 74.22
CA GLY A 64 -17.22 -17.18 72.78
C GLY A 64 -15.83 -16.72 72.34
N ASP A 65 -15.32 -15.62 72.90
CA ASP A 65 -13.98 -15.11 72.59
C ASP A 65 -12.85 -16.05 73.03
N GLU A 66 -13.03 -16.67 74.19
CA GLU A 66 -12.05 -17.62 74.72
C GLU A 66 -12.06 -18.93 73.93
N LEU A 67 -13.24 -19.39 73.51
CA LEU A 67 -13.36 -20.53 72.60
C LEU A 67 -12.62 -20.27 71.28
N TYR A 68 -12.79 -19.08 70.69
CA TYR A 68 -12.11 -18.72 69.45
C TYR A 68 -10.59 -18.75 69.57
N GLU A 69 -10.00 -18.14 70.62
CA GLU A 69 -8.55 -18.13 70.78
C GLU A 69 -8.00 -19.53 71.09
N ARG A 70 -8.75 -20.35 71.84
CA ARG A 70 -8.38 -21.75 72.13
C ARG A 70 -8.40 -22.63 70.87
N VAL A 71 -9.39 -22.47 69.98
CA VAL A 71 -9.43 -23.16 68.68
C VAL A 71 -8.27 -22.69 67.80
N LYS A 72 -8.05 -21.39 67.70
CA LYS A 72 -6.93 -20.82 66.94
C LYS A 72 -5.57 -21.35 67.41
N GLN A 73 -5.37 -21.46 68.72
CA GLN A 73 -4.15 -22.05 69.28
C GLN A 73 -4.03 -23.55 68.97
N LEU A 74 -5.13 -24.30 69.09
CA LEU A 74 -5.16 -25.73 68.74
C LEU A 74 -4.77 -25.97 67.28
N GLU A 75 -5.31 -25.16 66.37
CA GLU A 75 -4.99 -25.22 64.94
C GLU A 75 -3.53 -24.86 64.67
N LYS A 76 -3.02 -23.81 65.32
CA LYS A 76 -1.61 -23.44 65.22
C LYS A 76 -0.69 -24.56 65.71
N ASP A 77 -0.99 -25.15 66.86
CA ASP A 77 -0.20 -26.24 67.43
C ASP A 77 -0.17 -27.47 66.53
N TRP A 78 -1.29 -27.81 65.88
CA TRP A 78 -1.36 -28.89 64.91
C TRP A 78 -0.53 -28.62 63.64
N LEU A 79 -0.65 -27.40 63.10
CA LEU A 79 0.11 -27.00 61.92
C LEU A 79 1.63 -27.00 62.20
N ASP A 80 2.07 -26.42 63.32
CA ASP A 80 3.48 -26.31 63.70
C ASP A 80 4.11 -27.68 64.04
N ASN A 81 3.39 -28.56 64.75
CA ASN A 81 3.97 -29.79 65.29
C ASN A 81 3.87 -31.01 64.36
N ASP A 82 2.81 -31.12 63.57
CA ASP A 82 2.51 -32.32 62.78
C ASP A 82 2.67 -32.02 61.29
N VAL A 83 1.97 -31.01 60.78
CA VAL A 83 1.91 -30.71 59.34
C VAL A 83 3.24 -30.13 58.83
N GLN A 84 3.81 -29.16 59.54
CA GLN A 84 5.07 -28.53 59.15
C GLN A 84 6.23 -29.53 59.09
N LYS A 85 6.32 -30.46 60.05
CA LYS A 85 7.37 -31.50 60.06
C LYS A 85 7.24 -32.47 58.88
N ARG A 86 6.01 -32.82 58.51
CA ARG A 86 5.74 -33.68 57.34
C ARG A 86 6.17 -33.00 56.03
N ILE A 87 5.86 -31.72 55.88
CA ILE A 87 6.19 -30.95 54.66
C ILE A 87 7.69 -30.68 54.58
N THR A 88 8.31 -30.24 55.66
CA THR A 88 9.77 -29.97 55.70
C THR A 88 10.59 -31.24 55.46
N ALA A 89 10.15 -32.40 55.95
CA ALA A 89 10.78 -33.70 55.65
C ALA A 89 10.67 -34.13 54.17
N ALA A 90 9.70 -33.61 53.41
CA ALA A 90 9.56 -33.90 51.99
C ALA A 90 10.51 -33.05 51.11
N ILE A 91 11.12 -32.00 51.67
CA ILE A 91 12.06 -31.12 50.95
C ILE A 91 13.43 -31.80 50.87
N SER A 92 13.78 -32.27 49.67
CA SER A 92 15.10 -32.86 49.39
C SER A 92 16.20 -31.80 49.27
N SER A 93 17.45 -32.18 49.51
CA SER A 93 18.62 -31.31 49.29
C SER A 93 18.74 -30.85 47.83
N SER A 94 18.26 -31.65 46.87
CA SER A 94 18.24 -31.30 45.45
C SER A 94 17.33 -30.11 45.11
N LEU A 95 16.35 -29.81 45.96
CA LEU A 95 15.47 -28.63 45.81
C LEU A 95 16.08 -27.36 46.42
N LEU A 96 17.08 -27.50 47.30
CA LEU A 96 17.71 -26.39 48.02
C LEU A 96 18.98 -25.87 47.32
N LEU A 97 19.47 -26.54 46.29
CA LEU A 97 20.66 -26.14 45.54
C LEU A 97 20.32 -25.09 44.48
N ALA A 98 20.76 -23.85 44.69
CA ALA A 98 20.88 -22.84 43.65
C ALA A 98 22.22 -23.05 42.93
N LYS A 99 22.24 -23.76 41.79
CA LYS A 99 23.47 -23.92 40.98
C LYS A 99 23.23 -23.78 39.47
N GLU A 100 24.31 -23.36 38.82
CA GLU A 100 24.44 -22.97 37.41
C GLU A 100 24.08 -24.05 36.37
N PRO A 101 23.83 -23.66 35.10
CA PRO A 101 23.13 -24.45 34.09
C PRO A 101 23.91 -25.62 33.44
N ALA A 102 25.12 -25.94 33.89
CA ALA A 102 26.05 -26.77 33.13
C ALA A 102 25.78 -28.30 33.19
N ASP A 103 25.05 -28.81 34.19
CA ASP A 103 24.84 -30.26 34.41
C ASP A 103 23.38 -30.70 34.18
N MET A 104 22.72 -30.17 33.15
CA MET A 104 21.24 -30.14 33.06
C MET A 104 20.51 -31.45 32.73
N GLN A 105 21.12 -32.51 32.20
CA GLN A 105 20.32 -33.66 31.72
C GLN A 105 20.04 -34.73 32.79
N ASP A 106 21.04 -35.14 33.56
CA ASP A 106 20.88 -36.26 34.51
C ASP A 106 20.31 -35.80 35.88
N GLN A 107 20.66 -34.60 36.33
CA GLN A 107 20.18 -34.04 37.61
C GLN A 107 18.78 -33.41 37.51
N SER A 108 18.33 -33.05 36.30
CA SER A 108 16.98 -32.46 36.12
C SER A 108 15.87 -33.45 36.41
N ASN A 109 16.07 -34.73 36.08
CA ASN A 109 15.11 -35.79 36.38
C ASN A 109 14.98 -36.06 37.88
N GLU A 110 16.11 -36.07 38.61
CA GLU A 110 16.11 -36.23 40.07
C GLU A 110 15.43 -35.04 40.76
N ARG A 111 15.78 -33.81 40.33
CA ARG A 111 15.16 -32.58 40.85
C ARG A 111 13.67 -32.52 40.53
N ARG A 112 13.25 -32.98 39.34
CA ARG A 112 11.83 -33.10 38.95
C ARG A 112 11.09 -34.07 39.88
N ALA A 113 11.61 -35.29 40.06
CA ALA A 113 10.98 -36.29 40.93
C ALA A 113 10.89 -35.81 42.39
N ALA A 114 11.95 -35.17 42.90
CA ALA A 114 11.95 -34.56 44.23
C ALA A 114 10.90 -33.44 44.34
N GLY A 115 10.79 -32.60 43.31
CA GLY A 115 9.79 -31.53 43.23
C GLY A 115 8.37 -32.07 43.23
N GLU A 116 8.06 -33.05 42.39
CA GLU A 116 6.74 -33.70 42.33
C GLU A 116 6.35 -34.34 43.67
N LYS A 117 7.30 -34.99 44.34
CA LYS A 117 7.08 -35.55 45.68
C LYS A 117 6.75 -34.46 46.69
N PHE A 118 7.52 -33.38 46.72
CA PHE A 118 7.28 -32.25 47.62
C PHE A 118 5.93 -31.58 47.34
N LEU A 119 5.62 -31.28 46.08
CA LEU A 119 4.36 -30.66 45.68
C LEU A 119 3.15 -31.55 46.02
N ASN A 120 3.26 -32.88 45.85
CA ASN A 120 2.19 -33.80 46.25
C ASN A 120 1.94 -33.78 47.77
N VAL A 121 2.99 -33.79 48.59
CA VAL A 121 2.84 -33.72 50.05
C VAL A 121 2.21 -32.39 50.47
N LEU A 122 2.62 -31.28 49.84
CA LEU A 122 2.04 -29.96 50.13
C LEU A 122 0.58 -29.87 49.68
N LYS A 123 0.26 -30.40 48.49
CA LYS A 123 -1.11 -30.51 47.97
C LYS A 123 -2.00 -31.29 48.93
N GLU A 124 -1.60 -32.49 49.33
CA GLU A 124 -2.37 -33.33 50.26
C GLU A 124 -2.59 -32.63 51.60
N ALA A 125 -1.56 -31.97 52.14
CA ALA A 125 -1.67 -31.24 53.39
C ALA A 125 -2.66 -30.06 53.29
N TRP A 126 -2.70 -29.37 52.15
CA TRP A 126 -3.66 -28.30 51.90
C TRP A 126 -5.08 -28.83 51.71
N GLU A 127 -5.29 -29.88 50.92
CA GLU A 127 -6.61 -30.51 50.73
C GLU A 127 -7.17 -31.03 52.06
N ASP A 128 -6.34 -31.69 52.85
CA ASP A 128 -6.70 -32.16 54.19
C ASP A 128 -7.06 -30.97 55.10
N HIS A 129 -6.29 -29.88 55.08
CA HIS A 129 -6.58 -28.67 55.85
C HIS A 129 -7.90 -28.02 55.45
N GLN A 130 -8.18 -27.88 54.16
CA GLN A 130 -9.45 -27.31 53.67
C GLN A 130 -10.65 -28.18 54.08
N LEU A 131 -10.54 -29.50 53.96
CA LEU A 131 -11.60 -30.43 54.36
C LEU A 131 -11.86 -30.35 55.88
N CYS A 132 -10.79 -30.39 56.68
CA CYS A 132 -10.88 -30.31 58.14
C CYS A 132 -11.48 -28.97 58.57
N MET A 133 -11.04 -27.87 57.98
CA MET A 133 -11.59 -26.55 58.30
C MET A 133 -13.05 -26.40 57.92
N GLY A 134 -13.51 -27.00 56.80
CA GLY A 134 -14.93 -27.07 56.48
C GLY A 134 -15.73 -27.72 57.61
N MET A 135 -15.32 -28.91 58.05
CA MET A 135 -15.97 -29.63 59.15
C MET A 135 -15.93 -28.87 60.49
N ILE A 136 -14.79 -28.23 60.80
CA ILE A 136 -14.61 -27.49 62.05
C ILE A 136 -15.46 -26.21 62.06
N THR A 137 -15.59 -25.53 60.94
CA THR A 137 -16.47 -24.35 60.82
C THR A 137 -17.95 -24.72 60.93
N ASP A 138 -18.37 -25.90 60.43
CA ASP A 138 -19.74 -26.40 60.62
C ASP A 138 -20.06 -26.64 62.10
N VAL A 139 -19.12 -27.23 62.85
CA VAL A 139 -19.23 -27.42 64.31
C VAL A 139 -19.29 -26.07 65.04
N LEU A 140 -18.50 -25.09 64.60
CA LEU A 140 -18.36 -23.77 65.23
C LEU A 140 -19.29 -22.70 64.63
N MET A 141 -20.23 -23.07 63.75
CA MET A 141 -21.08 -22.15 62.98
C MET A 141 -21.78 -21.10 63.86
N TYR A 142 -22.23 -21.47 65.07
CA TYR A 142 -22.88 -20.52 65.96
C TYR A 142 -21.89 -19.52 66.58
N MET A 143 -20.69 -19.98 66.94
CA MET A 143 -19.61 -19.12 67.43
C MET A 143 -19.23 -18.11 66.35
N ASP A 144 -18.99 -18.57 65.11
CA ASP A 144 -18.66 -17.69 63.99
C ASP A 144 -19.76 -16.66 63.72
N ARG A 145 -21.04 -17.03 63.82
CA ARG A 145 -22.16 -16.10 63.65
C ARG A 145 -22.17 -15.01 64.73
N VAL A 146 -21.87 -15.36 65.98
CA VAL A 146 -21.86 -14.42 67.12
C VAL A 146 -20.62 -13.51 67.08
N ILE A 147 -19.46 -14.05 66.71
CA ILE A 147 -18.22 -13.27 66.59
C ILE A 147 -18.27 -12.33 65.37
N SER A 148 -18.88 -12.78 64.27
CA SER A 148 -19.03 -11.96 63.05
C SER A 148 -19.92 -10.73 63.27
N THR A 149 -20.86 -10.76 64.24
CA THR A 149 -21.67 -9.57 64.59
C THR A 149 -20.91 -8.48 65.35
N ASP A 150 -19.73 -8.79 65.91
CA ASP A 150 -18.92 -7.84 66.69
C ASP A 150 -17.89 -7.06 65.81
N HIS A 151 -17.81 -7.38 64.49
CA HIS A 151 -16.96 -6.74 63.46
C HIS A 151 -15.45 -6.58 63.76
N ARG A 152 -14.95 -7.00 64.92
CA ARG A 152 -13.56 -6.83 65.36
C ARG A 152 -12.65 -8.03 65.05
N LYS A 153 -13.22 -9.20 64.75
CA LYS A 153 -12.48 -10.45 64.50
C LYS A 153 -12.94 -11.13 63.21
N PRO A 154 -12.01 -11.67 62.41
CA PRO A 154 -12.31 -12.47 61.23
C PRO A 154 -12.89 -13.84 61.64
N SER A 155 -13.56 -14.52 60.71
CA SER A 155 -14.08 -15.88 60.97
C SER A 155 -12.94 -16.85 61.29
N ILE A 156 -13.27 -17.95 61.98
CA ILE A 156 -12.27 -18.96 62.32
C ILE A 156 -11.69 -19.60 61.05
N TYR A 157 -12.50 -19.74 59.99
CA TYR A 157 -12.04 -20.22 58.69
C TYR A 157 -10.91 -19.36 58.12
N VAL A 158 -11.14 -18.05 57.98
CA VAL A 158 -10.15 -17.12 57.42
C VAL A 158 -8.87 -17.12 58.27
N THR A 159 -9.03 -17.18 59.58
CA THR A 159 -7.92 -17.24 60.53
C THR A 159 -7.11 -18.51 60.36
N ALA A 160 -7.77 -19.66 60.23
CA ALA A 160 -7.10 -20.94 60.00
C ALA A 160 -6.42 -21.04 58.63
N MET A 161 -6.97 -20.40 57.59
CA MET A 161 -6.30 -20.25 56.30
C MET A 161 -5.04 -19.38 56.43
N ALA A 162 -5.12 -18.26 57.15
CA ALA A 162 -3.97 -17.40 57.43
C ALA A 162 -2.90 -18.12 58.29
N LEU A 163 -3.31 -18.97 59.23
CA LEU A 163 -2.38 -19.82 59.99
C LEU A 163 -1.64 -20.80 59.09
N PHE A 164 -2.28 -21.40 58.08
CA PHE A 164 -1.56 -22.25 57.13
C PHE A 164 -0.46 -21.47 56.39
N ARG A 165 -0.74 -20.24 55.95
CA ARG A 165 0.28 -19.35 55.37
C ARG A 165 1.43 -19.10 56.35
N ASP A 166 1.13 -18.71 57.58
CA ASP A 166 2.14 -18.26 58.56
C ASP A 166 2.96 -19.42 59.14
N SER A 167 2.31 -20.52 59.50
CA SER A 167 2.91 -21.69 60.13
C SER A 167 3.52 -22.69 59.14
N ILE A 168 3.03 -22.75 57.90
CA ILE A 168 3.54 -23.69 56.89
C ILE A 168 4.39 -22.96 55.86
N LEU A 169 3.79 -22.08 55.04
CA LEU A 169 4.48 -21.50 53.89
C LEU A 169 5.61 -20.55 54.31
N ARG A 170 5.40 -19.73 55.33
CA ARG A 170 6.42 -18.81 55.86
C ARG A 170 7.39 -19.46 56.86
N SER A 171 7.26 -20.77 57.10
CA SER A 171 8.16 -21.47 58.00
C SER A 171 9.54 -21.71 57.37
N ALA A 172 10.59 -21.60 58.18
CA ALA A 172 11.95 -21.90 57.75
C ALA A 172 12.14 -23.41 57.54
N VAL A 173 12.77 -23.79 56.44
CA VAL A 173 13.03 -25.20 56.10
C VAL A 173 14.08 -25.83 57.03
N ARG A 174 15.04 -25.02 57.49
CA ARG A 174 16.06 -25.40 58.47
C ARG A 174 16.25 -24.26 59.46
N SER A 175 16.59 -24.60 60.71
CA SER A 175 16.77 -23.63 61.80
C SER A 175 17.85 -22.57 61.55
N ASP A 176 18.76 -22.81 60.59
CA ASP A 176 19.89 -21.96 60.21
C ASP A 176 19.70 -21.22 58.86
N SER A 177 18.64 -21.53 58.10
CA SER A 177 18.41 -20.96 56.78
C SER A 177 17.29 -19.92 56.77
N LYS A 178 17.45 -18.86 55.97
CA LYS A 178 16.38 -17.90 55.67
C LYS A 178 15.37 -18.43 54.65
N THR A 179 15.62 -19.57 54.02
CA THR A 179 14.74 -20.16 53.02
C THR A 179 13.49 -20.72 53.66
N THR A 180 12.35 -20.25 53.20
CA THR A 180 11.02 -20.68 53.62
C THR A 180 10.48 -21.80 52.73
N VAL A 181 9.43 -22.49 53.18
CA VAL A 181 8.71 -23.47 52.35
C VAL A 181 8.13 -22.81 51.10
N ALA A 182 7.68 -21.55 51.19
CA ALA A 182 7.21 -20.76 50.05
C ALA A 182 8.31 -20.55 49.00
N ASP A 183 9.55 -20.26 49.41
CA ASP A 183 10.68 -20.08 48.47
C ASP A 183 11.01 -21.39 47.72
N VAL A 184 10.90 -22.54 48.41
CA VAL A 184 11.08 -23.86 47.80
C VAL A 184 9.94 -24.18 46.83
N LEU A 185 8.69 -23.85 47.19
CA LEU A 185 7.53 -23.98 46.30
C LEU A 185 7.71 -23.14 45.03
N GLU A 186 8.02 -21.85 45.19
CA GLU A 186 8.24 -20.92 44.08
C GLU A 186 9.33 -21.44 43.14
N SER A 187 10.54 -21.69 43.65
CA SER A 187 11.67 -22.16 42.85
C SER A 187 11.42 -23.53 42.19
N THR A 188 10.69 -24.43 42.85
CA THR A 188 10.31 -25.72 42.27
C THR A 188 9.33 -25.54 41.12
N VAL A 189 8.28 -24.73 41.28
CA VAL A 189 7.29 -24.51 40.22
C VAL A 189 7.94 -23.77 39.04
N LEU A 190 8.79 -22.78 39.28
CA LEU A 190 9.54 -22.08 38.22
C LEU A 190 10.45 -23.04 37.43
N PHE A 191 11.14 -23.94 38.12
CA PHE A 191 11.96 -24.98 37.48
C PHE A 191 11.13 -25.93 36.60
N MET A 192 9.95 -26.36 37.08
CA MET A 192 9.04 -27.20 36.28
C MET A 192 8.57 -26.49 35.00
N ILE A 193 8.27 -25.20 35.09
CA ILE A 193 7.90 -24.40 33.92
C ILE A 193 9.06 -24.30 32.93
N GLN A 194 10.29 -24.13 33.42
CA GLN A 194 11.48 -24.11 32.57
C GLN A 194 11.69 -25.45 31.84
N LEU A 195 11.48 -26.57 32.52
CA LEU A 195 11.51 -27.90 31.91
C LEU A 195 10.44 -28.05 30.81
N GLU A 196 9.23 -27.58 31.05
CA GLU A 196 8.16 -27.60 30.04
C GLU A 196 8.49 -26.74 28.82
N ARG A 197 9.06 -25.55 29.01
CA ARG A 197 9.54 -24.69 27.90
C ARG A 197 10.63 -25.36 27.06
N ALA A 198 11.45 -26.21 27.68
CA ALA A 198 12.46 -27.04 27.02
C ALA A 198 11.87 -28.30 26.35
N GLY A 199 10.56 -28.55 26.49
CA GLY A 199 9.85 -29.66 25.85
C GLY A 199 9.67 -30.91 26.73
N HIS A 200 10.02 -30.85 28.02
CA HIS A 200 9.78 -31.96 28.94
C HIS A 200 8.33 -31.97 29.44
N VAL A 201 7.80 -33.16 29.71
CA VAL A 201 6.44 -33.33 30.26
C VAL A 201 6.46 -33.08 31.76
N ILE A 202 5.47 -32.33 32.25
CA ILE A 202 5.27 -32.04 33.67
C ILE A 202 3.84 -32.38 34.13
N GLU A 203 3.67 -32.65 35.42
CA GLU A 203 2.35 -32.86 36.05
C GLU A 203 1.59 -31.54 36.22
N ARG A 204 1.02 -31.01 35.12
CA ARG A 204 0.23 -29.76 35.10
C ARG A 204 -0.86 -29.70 36.18
N PRO A 205 -1.65 -30.77 36.44
CA PRO A 205 -2.68 -30.73 37.47
C PRO A 205 -2.11 -30.50 38.86
N LEU A 206 -0.96 -31.10 39.18
CA LEU A 206 -0.31 -30.96 40.49
C LEU A 206 0.09 -29.51 40.76
N ILE A 207 0.74 -28.88 39.78
CA ILE A 207 1.12 -27.47 39.86
C ILE A 207 -0.12 -26.60 40.00
N ARG A 208 -1.17 -26.84 39.19
CA ARG A 208 -2.42 -26.08 39.26
C ARG A 208 -3.07 -26.12 40.64
N HIS A 209 -3.04 -27.26 41.34
CA HIS A 209 -3.56 -27.34 42.71
C HIS A 209 -2.73 -26.50 43.70
N CYS A 210 -1.40 -26.51 43.56
CA CYS A 210 -0.53 -25.66 44.38
C CYS A 210 -0.74 -24.17 44.09
N ILE A 211 -1.03 -23.81 42.82
CA ILE A 211 -1.39 -22.44 42.46
C ILE A 211 -2.75 -22.05 43.04
N TYR A 212 -3.74 -22.94 43.03
CA TYR A 212 -5.03 -22.67 43.68
C TYR A 212 -4.90 -22.42 45.19
N MET A 213 -3.98 -23.13 45.86
CA MET A 213 -3.64 -22.82 47.25
C MET A 213 -3.12 -21.37 47.38
N LEU A 214 -2.21 -20.93 46.52
CA LEU A 214 -1.68 -19.55 46.55
C LEU A 214 -2.74 -18.49 46.15
N GLU A 215 -3.73 -18.84 45.33
CA GLU A 215 -4.87 -17.97 45.00
C GLU A 215 -5.90 -17.90 46.14
N GLY A 216 -5.99 -18.95 46.96
CA GLY A 216 -6.88 -19.04 48.12
C GLY A 216 -6.31 -18.46 49.40
N LEU A 217 -5.04 -18.04 49.41
CA LEU A 217 -4.36 -17.45 50.56
C LEU A 217 -3.98 -15.99 50.26
N TYR A 218 -4.02 -15.15 51.29
CA TYR A 218 -3.80 -13.69 51.21
C TYR A 218 -2.63 -13.24 52.08
N GLU A 219 -2.03 -12.08 51.84
CA GLU A 219 -0.96 -11.48 52.68
C GLU A 219 -1.47 -11.04 54.05
N THR A 220 -2.71 -10.55 54.09
CA THR A 220 -3.40 -10.05 55.28
C THR A 220 -4.68 -10.85 55.52
N ILE A 221 -5.29 -10.64 56.69
CA ILE A 221 -6.54 -11.31 57.06
C ILE A 221 -7.78 -10.61 56.43
N THR A 222 -7.59 -9.51 55.70
CA THR A 222 -8.67 -8.72 55.08
C THR A 222 -9.16 -9.29 53.74
N GLU A 223 -8.56 -10.39 53.26
CA GLU A 223 -8.93 -11.12 52.03
C GLU A 223 -9.13 -10.24 50.79
N GLU A 224 -8.25 -9.24 50.61
CA GLU A 224 -8.29 -8.37 49.43
C GLU A 224 -7.76 -9.12 48.21
N GLU A 225 -8.49 -9.08 47.09
CA GLU A 225 -8.13 -9.76 45.83
C GLU A 225 -6.70 -9.48 45.35
N SER A 226 -6.21 -8.24 45.51
CA SER A 226 -4.84 -7.85 45.14
C SER A 226 -3.75 -8.38 46.07
N SER A 227 -4.13 -8.85 47.26
CA SER A 227 -3.23 -9.36 48.29
C SER A 227 -3.07 -10.88 48.26
N LYS A 228 -3.62 -11.56 47.24
CA LYS A 228 -3.41 -13.00 47.04
C LYS A 228 -1.92 -13.31 46.98
N LEU A 229 -1.46 -14.33 47.70
CA LEU A 229 -0.06 -14.75 47.72
C LEU A 229 0.46 -15.12 46.34
N TYR A 230 -0.42 -15.63 45.46
CA TYR A 230 -0.09 -15.83 44.06
C TYR A 230 0.40 -14.54 43.38
N LEU A 231 -0.29 -13.42 43.59
CA LEU A 231 0.01 -12.14 42.94
C LEU A 231 1.19 -11.40 43.60
N THR A 232 1.41 -11.60 44.91
CA THR A 232 2.44 -10.88 45.67
C THR A 232 3.78 -11.59 45.72
N VAL A 233 3.77 -12.93 45.72
CA VAL A 233 4.97 -13.76 45.86
C VAL A 233 5.34 -14.41 44.51
N PHE A 234 4.47 -15.28 43.99
CA PHE A 234 4.82 -16.13 42.85
C PHE A 234 4.82 -15.41 41.49
N GLU A 235 3.78 -14.64 41.18
CA GLU A 235 3.63 -13.98 39.87
C GLU A 235 4.80 -13.06 39.53
N PRO A 236 5.32 -12.19 40.44
CA PRO A 236 6.49 -11.37 40.16
C PRO A 236 7.73 -12.21 39.79
N ALA A 237 8.01 -13.28 40.54
CA ALA A 237 9.14 -14.17 40.27
C ALA A 237 8.99 -14.92 38.93
N PHE A 238 7.77 -15.36 38.61
CA PHE A 238 7.44 -15.96 37.32
C PHE A 238 7.65 -15.00 36.15
N LEU A 239 7.19 -13.76 36.27
CA LEU A 239 7.35 -12.76 35.22
C LEU A 239 8.84 -12.40 35.00
N GLU A 240 9.62 -12.24 36.06
CA GLU A 240 11.06 -11.91 35.94
C GLU A 240 11.88 -13.08 35.34
N THR A 241 11.58 -14.32 35.76
CA THR A 241 12.21 -15.51 35.18
C THR A 241 11.83 -15.66 33.70
N SER A 242 10.57 -15.40 33.35
CA SER A 242 10.07 -15.44 31.98
C SER A 242 10.69 -14.37 31.10
N LYS A 243 10.88 -13.16 31.63
CA LYS A 243 11.57 -12.07 30.96
C LYS A 243 13.00 -12.47 30.59
N THR A 244 13.76 -13.00 31.54
CA THR A 244 15.14 -13.48 31.33
C THR A 244 15.21 -14.62 30.30
N PHE A 245 14.24 -15.55 30.36
CA PHE A 245 14.12 -16.64 29.39
C PHE A 245 13.90 -16.11 27.97
N TYR A 246 12.91 -15.23 27.77
CA TYR A 246 12.57 -14.71 26.43
C TYR A 246 13.62 -13.76 25.86
N GLN A 247 14.39 -13.06 26.70
CA GLN A 247 15.58 -12.31 26.28
C GLN A 247 16.68 -13.22 25.71
N THR A 248 16.91 -14.36 26.36
CA THR A 248 17.94 -15.32 25.94
C THR A 248 17.49 -16.07 24.69
N GLU A 249 16.23 -16.50 24.66
CA GLU A 249 15.64 -17.19 23.52
C GLU A 249 15.55 -16.27 22.29
N GLY A 250 15.15 -15.01 22.45
CA GLY A 250 15.11 -14.02 21.37
C GLY A 250 16.45 -13.86 20.66
N ARG A 251 17.54 -13.67 21.43
CA ARG A 251 18.91 -13.59 20.89
C ARG A 251 19.32 -14.88 20.17
N ARG A 252 19.08 -16.03 20.78
CA ARG A 252 19.41 -17.35 20.18
C ARG A 252 18.67 -17.56 18.86
N LEU A 253 17.40 -17.18 18.78
CA LEU A 253 16.61 -17.32 17.56
C LEU A 253 17.07 -16.37 16.45
N LEU A 254 17.52 -15.16 16.78
CA LEU A 254 18.11 -14.25 15.79
C LEU A 254 19.41 -14.80 15.18
N GLU A 255 20.24 -15.46 15.98
CA GLU A 255 21.52 -16.02 15.52
C GLU A 255 21.35 -17.31 14.71
N MET A 256 20.40 -18.17 15.07
CA MET A 256 20.32 -19.54 14.54
C MET A 256 19.17 -19.79 13.55
N ALA A 257 18.13 -18.94 13.55
CA ALA A 257 16.91 -19.21 12.80
C ALA A 257 16.70 -18.23 11.63
N ASP A 258 15.98 -18.67 10.62
CA ASP A 258 15.46 -17.77 9.58
C ASP A 258 14.22 -17.00 10.06
N ALA A 259 13.86 -15.94 9.35
CA ALA A 259 12.73 -15.09 9.72
C ALA A 259 11.40 -15.86 9.84
N ALA A 260 11.18 -16.87 8.98
CA ALA A 260 9.97 -17.69 9.02
C ALA A 260 9.92 -18.58 10.28
N THR A 261 11.04 -19.21 10.64
CA THR A 261 11.15 -20.04 11.85
C THR A 261 11.01 -19.19 13.10
N PHE A 262 11.62 -18.00 13.14
CA PHE A 262 11.43 -17.04 14.23
C PHE A 262 9.95 -16.74 14.44
N CYS A 263 9.24 -16.35 13.37
CA CYS A 263 7.84 -15.94 13.50
C CYS A 263 6.95 -17.10 13.96
N ARG A 264 7.18 -18.30 13.43
CA ARG A 264 6.46 -19.52 13.85
C ARG A 264 6.70 -19.83 15.32
N LEU A 265 7.95 -19.82 15.76
CA LEU A 265 8.29 -20.12 17.15
C LEU A 265 7.74 -19.06 18.11
N ALA A 266 7.84 -17.78 17.77
CA ALA A 266 7.22 -16.71 18.56
C ALA A 266 5.71 -16.91 18.72
N THR A 267 5.02 -17.26 17.63
CA THR A 267 3.57 -17.54 17.63
C THR A 267 3.22 -18.75 18.50
N ASN A 268 4.02 -19.82 18.43
CA ASN A 268 3.86 -21.00 19.27
C ASN A 268 4.06 -20.65 20.75
N ARG A 269 5.11 -19.90 21.10
CA ARG A 269 5.35 -19.48 22.50
C ARG A 269 4.23 -18.65 23.08
N ILE A 270 3.64 -17.74 22.30
CA ILE A 270 2.45 -16.98 22.72
C ILE A 270 1.28 -17.90 23.04
N THR A 271 1.07 -18.94 22.22
CA THR A 271 -0.01 -19.92 22.42
C THR A 271 0.26 -20.79 23.65
N GLU A 272 1.49 -21.26 23.80
CA GLU A 272 1.92 -22.07 24.96
C GLU A 272 1.79 -21.30 26.29
N GLU A 273 2.21 -20.03 26.37
CA GLU A 273 2.03 -19.22 27.59
C GLU A 273 0.56 -18.99 27.93
N LYS A 274 -0.28 -18.79 26.91
CA LYS A 274 -1.73 -18.67 27.10
C LYS A 274 -2.33 -19.96 27.66
N GLU A 275 -1.98 -21.10 27.09
CA GLU A 275 -2.40 -22.40 27.60
C GLU A 275 -1.89 -22.66 29.01
N ARG A 276 -0.64 -22.26 29.32
CA ARG A 276 -0.05 -22.38 30.66
C ARG A 276 -0.83 -21.58 31.69
N CYS A 277 -1.21 -20.34 31.39
CA CYS A 277 -2.05 -19.53 32.27
C CYS A 277 -3.41 -20.19 32.51
N ARG A 278 -4.00 -20.80 31.48
CA ARG A 278 -5.31 -21.44 31.55
C ARG A 278 -5.31 -22.76 32.33
N TYR A 279 -4.31 -23.61 32.12
CA TYR A 279 -4.33 -25.00 32.62
C TYR A 279 -3.38 -25.26 33.79
N THR A 280 -2.40 -24.41 34.04
CA THR A 280 -1.32 -24.66 35.01
C THR A 280 -1.16 -23.54 36.03
N LEU A 281 -1.19 -22.27 35.61
CA LEU A 281 -0.96 -21.10 36.46
C LEU A 281 -2.27 -20.38 36.80
N SER A 282 -2.38 -19.07 36.60
CA SER A 282 -3.59 -18.29 36.78
C SER A 282 -3.93 -17.52 35.50
N THR A 283 -5.23 -17.34 35.23
CA THR A 283 -5.69 -16.48 34.13
C THR A 283 -5.46 -14.99 34.43
N LEU A 284 -5.23 -14.62 35.69
CA LEU A 284 -4.91 -13.24 36.09
C LEU A 284 -3.56 -12.76 35.52
N THR A 285 -2.65 -13.71 35.25
CA THR A 285 -1.30 -13.43 34.74
C THR A 285 -1.22 -13.37 33.23
N GLU A 286 -2.21 -13.90 32.50
CA GLU A 286 -2.27 -13.90 31.02
C GLU A 286 -1.93 -12.52 30.39
N PRO A 287 -2.52 -11.39 30.83
CA PRO A 287 -2.16 -10.08 30.27
C PRO A 287 -0.68 -9.72 30.52
N LYS A 288 -0.16 -9.98 31.73
CA LYS A 288 1.20 -9.57 32.10
C LYS A 288 2.27 -10.40 31.39
N ILE A 289 2.09 -11.73 31.28
CA ILE A 289 3.04 -12.58 30.55
C ILE A 289 3.00 -12.31 29.05
N LYS A 290 1.83 -11.95 28.50
CA LYS A 290 1.70 -11.52 27.12
C LYS A 290 2.49 -10.23 26.88
N ASP A 291 2.43 -9.26 27.79
CA ASP A 291 3.23 -8.04 27.69
C ASP A 291 4.73 -8.35 27.73
N VAL A 292 5.18 -9.31 28.56
CA VAL A 292 6.58 -9.77 28.57
C VAL A 292 6.99 -10.39 27.24
N LEU A 293 6.17 -11.26 26.65
CA LEU A 293 6.42 -11.83 25.32
C LEU A 293 6.48 -10.76 24.23
N ASP A 294 5.49 -9.87 24.21
CA ASP A 294 5.38 -8.81 23.21
C ASP A 294 6.59 -7.84 23.32
N GLU A 295 7.09 -7.56 24.53
CA GLU A 295 8.26 -6.70 24.74
C GLU A 295 9.59 -7.41 24.45
N GLU A 296 9.85 -8.55 25.11
CA GLU A 296 11.17 -9.19 25.12
C GLU A 296 11.42 -10.06 23.90
N LEU A 297 10.41 -10.82 23.45
CA LEU A 297 10.55 -11.72 22.31
C LEU A 297 10.26 -11.00 20.98
N ILE A 298 9.24 -10.14 20.93
CA ILE A 298 8.83 -9.49 19.68
C ILE A 298 9.45 -8.11 19.51
N ARG A 299 9.14 -7.12 20.36
CA ARG A 299 9.50 -5.70 20.14
C ARG A 299 11.00 -5.51 19.95
N LYS A 300 11.82 -6.13 20.80
CA LYS A 300 13.29 -5.99 20.75
C LYS A 300 13.94 -6.65 19.53
N ASN A 301 13.30 -7.65 18.93
CA ASN A 301 13.90 -8.49 17.88
C ASN A 301 13.26 -8.32 16.49
N ILE A 302 11.98 -7.90 16.41
CA ILE A 302 11.21 -7.88 15.16
C ILE A 302 11.82 -6.99 14.07
N ALA A 303 12.46 -5.88 14.46
CA ALA A 303 13.13 -5.00 13.52
C ALA A 303 14.32 -5.69 12.84
N GLU A 304 15.05 -6.53 13.55
CA GLU A 304 16.16 -7.30 13.00
C GLU A 304 15.65 -8.44 12.12
N VAL A 305 14.61 -9.17 12.57
CA VAL A 305 13.92 -10.20 11.77
C VAL A 305 13.45 -9.68 10.42
N ILE A 306 12.90 -8.45 10.40
CA ILE A 306 12.47 -7.79 9.17
C ILE A 306 13.65 -7.54 8.21
N ASN A 307 14.82 -7.22 8.76
CA ASN A 307 16.02 -6.86 8.01
C ASN A 307 17.02 -8.02 7.80
N LEU A 308 16.71 -9.25 8.26
CA LEU A 308 17.58 -10.41 8.11
C LEU A 308 18.00 -10.60 6.65
N GLU A 309 19.31 -10.73 6.42
CA GLU A 309 19.85 -10.93 5.09
C GLU A 309 19.43 -12.29 4.53
N GLY A 310 19.01 -12.33 3.27
CA GLY A 310 18.61 -13.55 2.58
C GLY A 310 17.24 -14.13 2.98
N THR A 311 16.74 -13.90 4.20
CA THR A 311 15.48 -14.50 4.70
C THR A 311 14.44 -13.50 5.19
N GLY A 312 14.81 -12.24 5.42
CA GLY A 312 13.93 -11.18 5.91
C GLY A 312 12.88 -10.73 4.89
N VAL A 313 12.15 -9.67 5.24
CA VAL A 313 10.99 -9.17 4.46
C VAL A 313 11.35 -8.86 3.02
N ARG A 314 12.57 -8.35 2.75
CA ARG A 314 13.04 -8.09 1.39
C ARG A 314 12.96 -9.34 0.52
N ASN A 315 13.51 -10.47 0.99
CA ASN A 315 13.51 -11.72 0.24
C ASN A 315 12.08 -12.25 0.06
N MET A 316 11.25 -12.13 1.10
CA MET A 316 9.85 -12.54 1.05
C MET A 316 9.04 -11.74 0.01
N LEU A 317 9.30 -10.43 -0.11
CA LEU A 317 8.69 -9.57 -1.14
C LEU A 317 9.16 -9.97 -2.54
N ASP A 318 10.44 -10.28 -2.71
CA ASP A 318 11.01 -10.65 -4.02
C ASP A 318 10.41 -11.97 -4.55
N HIS A 319 10.20 -12.96 -3.68
CA HIS A 319 9.73 -14.30 -4.03
C HIS A 319 8.25 -14.56 -3.71
N ASP A 320 7.46 -13.50 -3.45
CA ASP A 320 6.01 -13.59 -3.23
C ASP A 320 5.60 -14.57 -2.11
N ARG A 321 6.37 -14.59 -1.01
CA ARG A 321 6.14 -15.46 0.16
C ARG A 321 5.07 -14.86 1.08
N LEU A 322 3.81 -14.94 0.66
CA LEU A 322 2.66 -14.32 1.34
C LEU A 322 2.50 -14.76 2.81
N ASP A 323 2.62 -16.06 3.10
CA ASP A 323 2.47 -16.58 4.48
C ASP A 323 3.56 -16.04 5.41
N GLY A 324 4.80 -15.91 4.89
CA GLY A 324 5.91 -15.33 5.65
C GLY A 324 5.64 -13.85 5.97
N LEU A 325 5.20 -13.08 4.98
CA LEU A 325 4.82 -11.68 5.15
C LEU A 325 3.66 -11.51 6.12
N ARG A 326 2.66 -12.40 6.07
CA ARG A 326 1.51 -12.43 6.98
C ARG A 326 1.95 -12.62 8.43
N ASN A 327 2.83 -13.60 8.68
CA ASN A 327 3.33 -13.89 10.02
C ASN A 327 4.15 -12.72 10.59
N VAL A 328 5.02 -12.12 9.79
CA VAL A 328 5.79 -10.92 10.19
C VAL A 328 4.84 -9.75 10.48
N TYR A 329 3.83 -9.54 9.64
CA TYR A 329 2.83 -8.50 9.85
C TYR A 329 2.05 -8.70 11.15
N ASP A 330 1.58 -9.92 11.43
CA ASP A 330 0.80 -10.23 12.62
C ASP A 330 1.61 -10.02 13.90
N LEU A 331 2.88 -10.43 13.92
CA LEU A 331 3.75 -10.18 15.07
C LEU A 331 4.06 -8.68 15.25
N ASN A 332 4.39 -7.97 14.16
CA ASN A 332 4.68 -6.55 14.22
C ASN A 332 3.46 -5.72 14.66
N ALA A 333 2.25 -6.09 14.22
CA ALA A 333 1.01 -5.42 14.57
C ALA A 333 0.67 -5.48 16.08
N ARG A 334 1.22 -6.47 16.80
CA ARG A 334 1.05 -6.60 18.26
C ARG A 334 1.82 -5.54 19.03
N VAL A 335 3.02 -5.19 18.56
CA VAL A 335 3.96 -4.33 19.29
C VAL A 335 3.97 -2.90 18.77
N ASP A 336 3.65 -2.69 17.50
CA ASP A 336 3.64 -1.40 16.83
C ASP A 336 2.38 -1.24 15.97
N LYS A 337 1.48 -0.35 16.42
CA LYS A 337 0.25 -0.01 15.67
C LYS A 337 0.57 0.56 14.28
N THR A 338 1.64 1.33 14.17
CA THR A 338 2.08 2.00 12.92
C THR A 338 2.92 1.09 12.01
N LYS A 339 3.42 -0.02 12.56
CA LYS A 339 4.23 -1.02 11.86
C LYS A 339 5.42 -0.37 11.14
N ALA A 340 6.01 0.67 11.73
CA ALA A 340 6.92 1.60 11.08
C ALA A 340 8.13 0.90 10.44
N ALA A 341 8.71 -0.09 11.12
CA ALA A 341 9.83 -0.88 10.60
C ALA A 341 9.46 -1.65 9.32
N LEU A 342 8.33 -2.36 9.33
CA LEU A 342 7.83 -3.11 8.17
C LEU A 342 7.49 -2.17 7.02
N THR A 343 6.73 -1.11 7.32
CA THR A 343 6.32 -0.10 6.34
C THR A 343 7.54 0.50 5.64
N LYS A 344 8.59 0.88 6.39
CA LYS A 344 9.82 1.45 5.83
C LYS A 344 10.52 0.49 4.86
N VAL A 345 10.60 -0.79 5.19
CA VAL A 345 11.25 -1.80 4.33
C VAL A 345 10.43 -2.06 3.06
N VAL A 346 9.11 -2.16 3.19
CA VAL A 346 8.19 -2.31 2.04
C VAL A 346 8.31 -1.10 1.10
N GLN A 347 8.24 0.13 1.63
CA GLN A 347 8.40 1.34 0.84
C GLN A 347 9.74 1.37 0.10
N LYS A 348 10.84 1.13 0.82
CA LYS A 348 12.19 1.10 0.25
C LYS A 348 12.26 0.09 -0.90
N ARG A 349 11.74 -1.13 -0.72
CA ARG A 349 11.81 -2.16 -1.77
C ARG A 349 10.95 -1.83 -2.99
N ILE A 350 9.76 -1.26 -2.81
CA ILE A 350 8.92 -0.80 -3.92
C ILE A 350 9.67 0.24 -4.76
N VAL A 351 10.29 1.23 -4.11
CA VAL A 351 11.04 2.29 -4.80
C VAL A 351 12.24 1.70 -5.54
N GLU A 352 12.99 0.78 -4.95
CA GLU A 352 14.11 0.11 -5.61
C GLU A 352 13.65 -0.70 -6.85
N MET A 353 12.61 -1.53 -6.73
CA MET A 353 12.08 -2.29 -7.87
C MET A 353 11.56 -1.35 -8.98
N GLY A 354 10.94 -0.23 -8.60
CA GLY A 354 10.52 0.80 -9.54
C GLY A 354 11.70 1.51 -10.23
N GLN A 355 12.80 1.75 -9.50
CA GLN A 355 14.03 2.32 -10.06
C GLN A 355 14.76 1.34 -10.99
N GLU A 356 14.72 0.04 -10.69
CA GLU A 356 15.21 -1.03 -11.58
C GLU A 356 14.45 -1.00 -12.92
N ILE A 357 13.12 -0.87 -12.88
CA ILE A 357 12.26 -0.71 -14.08
C ILE A 357 12.58 0.60 -14.84
N ASN A 358 12.77 1.71 -14.13
CA ASN A 358 13.17 2.97 -14.75
C ASN A 358 14.52 2.83 -15.47
N SER A 359 15.50 2.20 -14.83
CA SER A 359 16.85 2.01 -15.37
C SER A 359 16.87 1.07 -16.57
N SER A 360 16.10 -0.03 -16.52
CA SER A 360 15.98 -1.00 -17.63
C SER A 360 15.38 -0.34 -18.87
N SER A 361 14.40 0.54 -18.69
CA SER A 361 13.76 1.27 -19.77
C SER A 361 14.72 2.24 -20.47
N ILE A 362 15.57 2.94 -19.70
CA ILE A 362 16.58 3.88 -20.24
C ILE A 362 17.69 3.13 -20.98
N ALA A 363 18.18 2.00 -20.45
CA ALA A 363 19.24 1.18 -21.07
C ALA A 363 18.80 0.55 -22.41
N THR A 364 17.52 0.18 -22.51
CA THR A 364 16.94 -0.37 -23.75
C THR A 364 16.92 0.67 -24.88
N GLU A 365 17.01 1.96 -24.56
CA GLU A 365 17.02 3.05 -25.54
C GLU A 365 18.43 3.46 -25.99
N THR A 366 19.41 3.49 -25.09
CA THR A 366 20.80 3.87 -25.42
C THR A 366 21.52 2.83 -26.29
N SER A 367 21.13 1.56 -26.19
CA SER A 367 21.66 0.48 -27.03
C SER A 367 21.16 0.51 -28.49
N GLY A 368 20.15 1.33 -28.81
CA GLY A 368 19.54 1.44 -30.14
C GLY A 368 20.09 2.53 -31.07
N SER A 369 21.07 3.34 -30.62
CA SER A 369 21.57 4.50 -31.40
C SER A 369 22.78 4.20 -32.30
N ALA A 370 23.25 2.96 -32.40
CA ALA A 370 24.29 2.60 -33.37
C ALA A 370 23.68 2.13 -34.70
N PRO A 371 24.01 2.75 -35.86
CA PRO A 371 23.60 2.23 -37.15
C PRO A 371 24.35 0.92 -37.40
N LYS A 372 23.67 -0.23 -37.29
CA LYS A 372 24.23 -1.50 -37.75
C LYS A 372 24.45 -1.42 -39.26
N SER A 373 25.72 -1.41 -39.65
CA SER A 373 26.17 -1.67 -41.01
C SER A 373 25.65 -3.03 -41.47
N ASN A 374 25.12 -3.05 -42.70
CA ASN A 374 24.68 -4.27 -43.38
C ASN A 374 25.82 -5.28 -43.50
N GLU A 375 25.68 -6.45 -42.87
CA GLU A 375 26.25 -7.68 -43.41
C GLU A 375 25.14 -8.51 -44.04
N LYS A 376 25.35 -8.83 -45.32
CA LYS A 376 24.54 -9.74 -46.11
C LYS A 376 24.90 -11.16 -45.69
N ASP A 377 23.91 -11.95 -45.31
CA ASP A 377 24.01 -13.39 -45.50
C ASP A 377 22.88 -13.87 -46.42
N ALA A 378 23.32 -14.59 -47.43
CA ALA A 378 22.52 -15.16 -48.49
C ALA A 378 22.16 -16.60 -48.12
N SER A 379 20.87 -16.88 -47.95
CA SER A 379 20.32 -18.20 -48.22
C SER A 379 18.84 -18.03 -48.54
N GLY A 380 18.49 -18.48 -49.75
CA GLY A 380 17.15 -18.35 -50.29
C GLY A 380 16.23 -19.45 -49.81
N GLU A 381 14.97 -19.11 -49.60
CA GLU A 381 13.85 -20.00 -49.91
C GLU A 381 12.59 -19.18 -50.16
N LYS A 382 11.97 -19.44 -51.33
CA LYS A 382 10.71 -18.85 -51.77
C LYS A 382 9.55 -19.49 -51.01
N LYS A 383 8.73 -18.72 -50.29
CA LYS A 383 7.31 -19.03 -50.06
C LYS A 383 6.41 -17.79 -50.10
N ALA A 384 5.15 -18.07 -50.44
CA ALA A 384 4.21 -17.27 -51.19
C ALA A 384 3.45 -16.17 -50.40
N ALA A 385 2.68 -15.40 -51.18
CA ALA A 385 1.95 -14.17 -50.90
C ALA A 385 0.93 -14.19 -49.75
N GLY A 386 0.65 -13.00 -49.20
CA GLY A 386 -0.67 -12.68 -48.63
C GLY A 386 -0.79 -12.27 -47.16
N LYS A 387 0.14 -11.51 -46.58
CA LYS A 387 -0.12 -10.71 -45.35
C LYS A 387 0.57 -9.36 -45.46
N GLU A 388 -0.18 -8.27 -45.28
CA GLU A 388 0.37 -6.92 -45.10
C GLU A 388 1.40 -6.97 -43.98
N LYS A 389 2.69 -6.86 -44.30
CA LYS A 389 3.75 -6.71 -43.30
C LYS A 389 3.56 -5.34 -42.65
N GLU A 390 3.06 -5.36 -41.41
CA GLU A 390 2.95 -4.18 -40.56
C GLU A 390 4.30 -3.48 -40.43
N LYS A 391 4.29 -2.14 -40.49
CA LYS A 391 5.49 -1.33 -40.22
C LYS A 391 5.96 -1.60 -38.78
N PRO A 392 7.27 -1.78 -38.54
CA PRO A 392 7.79 -1.95 -37.19
C PRO A 392 7.49 -0.72 -36.34
N VAL A 393 6.95 -0.95 -35.13
CA VAL A 393 6.69 0.09 -34.13
C VAL A 393 8.02 0.71 -33.69
N ASN A 394 8.02 2.02 -33.42
CA ASN A 394 9.22 2.74 -32.98
C ASN A 394 9.76 2.13 -31.67
N GLN A 395 11.06 1.88 -31.56
CA GLN A 395 11.68 1.24 -30.39
C GLN A 395 11.40 2.00 -29.08
N GLN A 396 11.36 3.34 -29.12
CA GLN A 396 10.99 4.16 -27.95
C GLN A 396 9.53 3.95 -27.51
N THR A 397 8.61 3.73 -28.45
CA THR A 397 7.21 3.38 -28.14
C THR A 397 7.11 1.99 -27.53
N VAL A 398 7.91 1.03 -28.02
CA VAL A 398 7.99 -0.32 -27.44
C VAL A 398 8.54 -0.26 -26.01
N SER A 399 9.62 0.52 -25.77
CA SER A 399 10.17 0.73 -24.44
C SER A 399 9.15 1.38 -23.49
N ALA A 400 8.40 2.37 -23.96
CA ALA A 400 7.34 3.03 -23.19
C ALA A 400 6.23 2.07 -22.77
N ILE A 401 5.76 1.21 -23.70
CA ILE A 401 4.72 0.21 -23.41
C ILE A 401 5.24 -0.80 -22.40
N LYS A 402 6.46 -1.33 -22.62
CA LYS A 402 7.09 -2.26 -21.69
C LYS A 402 7.23 -1.66 -20.28
N TRP A 403 7.63 -0.40 -20.18
CA TRP A 403 7.73 0.30 -18.89
C TRP A 403 6.37 0.41 -18.18
N VAL A 404 5.31 0.76 -18.91
CA VAL A 404 3.94 0.79 -18.34
C VAL A 404 3.50 -0.59 -17.88
N ASP A 405 3.71 -1.64 -18.69
CA ASP A 405 3.32 -3.00 -18.36
C ASP A 405 4.07 -3.56 -17.14
N GLU A 406 5.38 -3.29 -17.02
CA GLU A 406 6.19 -3.68 -15.86
C GLU A 406 5.71 -3.00 -14.56
N ILE A 407 5.33 -1.72 -14.62
CA ILE A 407 4.76 -1.00 -13.46
C ILE A 407 3.39 -1.54 -13.08
N LEU A 408 2.53 -1.84 -14.07
CA LEU A 408 1.22 -2.47 -13.80
C LEU A 408 1.39 -3.86 -13.19
N GLY A 409 2.38 -4.63 -13.63
CA GLY A 409 2.76 -5.91 -13.03
C GLY A 409 3.21 -5.74 -11.58
N LEU A 410 4.07 -4.75 -11.31
CA LEU A 410 4.52 -4.43 -9.95
C LEU A 410 3.35 -3.99 -9.05
N LYS A 411 2.43 -3.19 -9.58
CA LYS A 411 1.22 -2.76 -8.86
C LYS A 411 0.35 -3.94 -8.47
N LYS A 412 0.06 -4.84 -9.41
CA LYS A 412 -0.70 -6.07 -9.14
C LYS A 412 -0.04 -6.95 -8.06
N LYS A 413 1.29 -7.09 -8.12
CA LYS A 413 2.05 -7.81 -7.10
C LYS A 413 1.86 -7.20 -5.71
N PHE A 414 2.04 -5.90 -5.56
CA PHE A 414 1.89 -5.23 -4.25
C PHE A 414 0.44 -5.12 -3.78
N ASP A 415 -0.54 -5.05 -4.68
CA ASP A 415 -1.96 -5.14 -4.32
C ASP A 415 -2.30 -6.51 -3.74
N ASN A 416 -1.81 -7.59 -4.37
CA ASN A 416 -1.98 -8.95 -3.88
C ASN A 416 -1.32 -9.17 -2.50
N ILE A 417 -0.12 -8.63 -2.30
CA ILE A 417 0.57 -8.66 -1.00
C ILE A 417 -0.23 -7.86 0.05
N TRP A 418 -0.72 -6.69 -0.31
CA TRP A 418 -1.49 -5.83 0.58
C TRP A 418 -2.79 -6.50 1.06
N GLU A 419 -3.54 -7.12 0.14
CA GLU A 419 -4.79 -7.82 0.45
C GLU A 419 -4.54 -9.08 1.27
N ASN A 420 -3.64 -9.97 0.81
CA ASN A 420 -3.49 -11.31 1.37
C ASN A 420 -2.50 -11.40 2.55
N ALA A 421 -1.45 -10.58 2.59
CA ALA A 421 -0.45 -10.62 3.67
C ALA A 421 -0.64 -9.50 4.70
N PHE A 422 -1.10 -8.32 4.28
CA PHE A 422 -1.22 -7.14 5.16
C PHE A 422 -2.65 -6.81 5.58
N LEU A 423 -3.62 -7.70 5.34
CA LEU A 423 -5.03 -7.56 5.73
C LEU A 423 -5.66 -6.23 5.32
N SER A 424 -5.30 -5.72 4.15
CA SER A 424 -5.83 -4.45 3.64
C SER A 424 -5.58 -3.25 4.58
N ASP A 425 -4.46 -3.26 5.32
CA ASP A 425 -4.06 -2.18 6.23
C ASP A 425 -3.95 -0.84 5.48
N GLN A 426 -4.69 0.16 5.96
CA GLN A 426 -4.80 1.47 5.32
C GLN A 426 -3.51 2.30 5.41
N GLY A 427 -2.75 2.14 6.50
CA GLY A 427 -1.45 2.81 6.68
C GLY A 427 -0.42 2.31 5.67
N LEU A 428 -0.38 0.98 5.45
CA LEU A 428 0.45 0.38 4.40
C LEU A 428 -0.05 0.76 3.00
N GLN A 429 -1.37 0.79 2.75
CA GLN A 429 -1.91 1.21 1.45
C GLN A 429 -1.45 2.63 1.07
N GLY A 430 -1.54 3.58 2.01
CA GLY A 430 -1.04 4.95 1.80
C GLY A 430 0.46 4.99 1.55
N SER A 431 1.23 4.15 2.24
CA SER A 431 2.68 4.03 2.10
C SER A 431 3.10 3.42 0.76
N ILE A 432 2.39 2.40 0.28
CA ILE A 432 2.54 1.79 -1.05
C ILE A 432 2.23 2.85 -2.12
N THR A 433 1.08 3.52 -2.01
CA THR A 433 0.64 4.58 -2.93
C THR A 433 1.69 5.69 -3.05
N LYS A 434 2.25 6.13 -1.92
CA LYS A 434 3.34 7.12 -1.89
C LYS A 434 4.60 6.62 -2.59
N SER A 435 4.96 5.36 -2.40
CA SER A 435 6.15 4.74 -3.02
C SER A 435 6.01 4.65 -4.54
N PHE A 436 4.82 4.25 -5.03
CA PHE A 436 4.50 4.27 -6.47
C PHE A 436 4.61 5.67 -7.05
N ALA A 437 4.05 6.68 -6.38
CA ALA A 437 4.20 8.06 -6.81
C ALA A 437 5.68 8.51 -6.81
N GLU A 438 6.49 8.10 -5.83
CA GLU A 438 7.89 8.50 -5.74
C GLU A 438 8.71 8.03 -6.94
N PHE A 439 8.73 6.72 -7.24
CA PHE A 439 9.57 6.22 -8.33
C PHE A 439 9.02 6.56 -9.71
N ILE A 440 7.69 6.62 -9.90
CA ILE A 440 7.09 7.01 -11.19
C ILE A 440 7.54 8.43 -11.56
N ASN A 441 7.50 9.35 -10.60
CA ASN A 441 7.91 10.74 -10.83
C ASN A 441 9.42 10.96 -10.80
N SER A 442 10.22 9.96 -10.40
CA SER A 442 11.68 10.01 -10.59
C SER A 442 12.09 9.82 -12.05
N ASN A 443 11.19 9.27 -12.89
CA ASN A 443 11.38 9.19 -14.32
C ASN A 443 10.79 10.41 -15.02
N ASN A 444 11.65 11.29 -15.53
CA ASN A 444 11.26 12.49 -16.28
C ASN A 444 10.44 12.19 -17.55
N ARG A 445 10.44 10.94 -18.02
CA ARG A 445 9.71 10.51 -19.21
C ARG A 445 8.39 9.80 -18.92
N SER A 446 8.01 9.65 -17.65
CA SER A 446 6.77 8.97 -17.25
C SER A 446 5.53 9.53 -17.96
N SER A 447 5.38 10.86 -18.05
CA SER A 447 4.29 11.51 -18.78
C SER A 447 4.29 11.22 -20.29
N GLU A 448 5.46 11.21 -20.92
CA GLU A 448 5.60 10.88 -22.35
C GLU A 448 5.26 9.41 -22.60
N TYR A 449 5.79 8.50 -21.78
CA TYR A 449 5.57 7.06 -21.88
C TYR A 449 4.10 6.70 -21.73
N LEU A 450 3.44 7.29 -20.75
CA LEU A 450 2.01 7.07 -20.54
C LEU A 450 1.18 7.56 -21.75
N SER A 451 1.54 8.71 -22.34
CA SER A 451 0.89 9.20 -23.56
C SER A 451 1.13 8.29 -24.77
N LEU A 452 2.34 7.75 -24.91
CA LEU A 452 2.67 6.79 -25.98
C LEU A 452 1.93 5.45 -25.80
N PHE A 453 1.79 4.99 -24.57
CA PHE A 453 1.03 3.79 -24.24
C PHE A 453 -0.44 3.94 -24.68
N PHE A 454 -1.10 5.05 -24.33
CA PHE A 454 -2.47 5.29 -24.78
C PHE A 454 -2.56 5.43 -26.30
N ASP A 455 -1.60 6.13 -26.91
CA ASP A 455 -1.59 6.36 -28.35
C ASP A 455 -1.51 5.06 -29.17
N GLU A 456 -0.62 4.14 -28.81
CA GLU A 456 -0.50 2.86 -29.52
C GLU A 456 -1.72 1.94 -29.26
N ASN A 457 -2.22 1.93 -28.02
CA ASN A 457 -3.39 1.13 -27.67
C ASN A 457 -4.67 1.61 -28.40
N LEU A 458 -4.90 2.91 -28.49
CA LEU A 458 -6.06 3.48 -29.18
C LEU A 458 -5.94 3.46 -30.72
N LYS A 459 -4.73 3.28 -31.27
CA LYS A 459 -4.52 3.06 -32.72
C LYS A 459 -4.72 1.61 -33.15
N LYS A 460 -4.21 0.67 -32.35
CA LYS A 460 -4.14 -0.75 -32.72
C LYS A 460 -4.43 -1.70 -31.57
N GLY A 461 -3.99 -1.40 -30.35
CA GLY A 461 -4.05 -2.32 -29.21
C GLY A 461 -5.47 -2.71 -28.77
N ILE A 462 -6.50 -1.99 -29.19
CA ILE A 462 -7.92 -2.34 -28.95
C ILE A 462 -8.55 -3.18 -30.08
N LYS A 463 -7.86 -3.38 -31.20
CA LYS A 463 -8.43 -4.15 -32.33
C LYS A 463 -8.61 -5.62 -31.94
N GLY A 464 -9.85 -6.11 -32.03
CA GLY A 464 -10.18 -7.49 -31.71
C GLY A 464 -10.35 -7.77 -30.21
N LYS A 465 -10.30 -6.74 -29.35
CA LYS A 465 -10.63 -6.87 -27.92
C LYS A 465 -12.12 -6.61 -27.68
N THR A 466 -12.64 -7.20 -26.62
CA THR A 466 -14.00 -6.92 -26.12
C THR A 466 -14.06 -5.57 -25.42
N GLU A 467 -15.25 -4.98 -25.30
CA GLU A 467 -15.44 -3.69 -24.60
C GLU A 467 -14.92 -3.72 -23.16
N ASN A 468 -15.10 -4.85 -22.45
CA ASN A 468 -14.61 -5.02 -21.09
C ASN A 468 -13.07 -5.04 -21.01
N GLU A 469 -12.41 -5.67 -21.97
CA GLU A 469 -10.94 -5.67 -22.02
C GLU A 469 -10.39 -4.30 -22.37
N VAL A 470 -11.09 -3.55 -23.22
CA VAL A 470 -10.76 -2.15 -23.51
C VAL A 470 -10.92 -1.31 -22.26
N ASP A 471 -12.04 -1.41 -21.55
CA ASP A 471 -12.32 -0.67 -20.33
C ASP A 471 -11.23 -0.91 -19.26
N ALA A 472 -10.89 -2.19 -19.01
CA ALA A 472 -9.83 -2.57 -18.08
C ALA A 472 -8.45 -2.03 -18.49
N LEU A 473 -8.14 -1.99 -19.79
CA LEU A 473 -6.89 -1.41 -20.29
C LEU A 473 -6.82 0.09 -20.02
N LEU A 474 -7.92 0.81 -20.27
CA LEU A 474 -7.98 2.25 -20.01
C LEU A 474 -7.85 2.54 -18.51
N ASP A 475 -8.51 1.76 -17.66
CA ASP A 475 -8.43 1.91 -16.19
C ASP A 475 -7.02 1.67 -15.64
N ASN A 476 -6.29 0.71 -16.19
CA ASN A 476 -4.90 0.48 -15.82
C ASN A 476 -4.03 1.71 -16.12
N GLY A 477 -4.14 2.29 -17.31
CA GLY A 477 -3.38 3.49 -17.66
C GLY A 477 -3.80 4.71 -16.81
N ILE A 478 -5.10 4.85 -16.53
CA ILE A 478 -5.64 5.91 -15.70
C ILE A 478 -5.17 5.80 -14.23
N THR A 479 -5.06 4.58 -13.72
CA THR A 479 -4.48 4.32 -12.39
C THR A 479 -3.05 4.85 -12.30
N LEU A 480 -2.25 4.68 -13.36
CA LEU A 480 -0.89 5.25 -13.41
C LEU A 480 -0.90 6.78 -13.53
N LEU A 481 -1.84 7.36 -14.29
CA LEU A 481 -2.00 8.81 -14.40
C LEU A 481 -2.22 9.47 -13.03
N ARG A 482 -2.90 8.78 -12.10
CA ARG A 482 -3.12 9.26 -10.74
C ARG A 482 -1.82 9.47 -9.97
N TYR A 483 -0.79 8.67 -10.25
CA TYR A 483 0.52 8.79 -9.61
C TYR A 483 1.39 9.90 -10.22
N VAL A 484 1.06 10.42 -11.41
CA VAL A 484 1.84 11.46 -12.09
C VAL A 484 1.60 12.83 -11.43
N LYS A 485 2.69 13.53 -11.07
CA LYS A 485 2.68 14.87 -10.49
C LYS A 485 2.35 15.94 -11.53
N ASP A 486 3.08 15.93 -12.64
CA ASP A 486 3.02 16.94 -13.69
C ASP A 486 2.03 16.51 -14.79
N LYS A 487 0.74 16.68 -14.49
CA LYS A 487 -0.35 16.26 -15.38
C LYS A 487 -0.44 17.14 -16.64
N ASP A 488 -0.04 18.40 -16.55
CA ASP A 488 0.04 19.33 -17.68
C ASP A 488 1.04 18.89 -18.77
N LEU A 489 2.17 18.30 -18.37
CA LEU A 489 3.13 17.72 -19.31
C LEU A 489 2.51 16.51 -20.03
N PHE A 490 1.80 15.66 -19.29
CA PHE A 490 1.03 14.56 -19.89
C PHE A 490 -0.06 15.08 -20.84
N GLU A 491 -0.83 16.12 -20.45
CA GLU A 491 -1.84 16.77 -21.31
C GLU A 491 -1.23 17.20 -22.64
N THR A 492 -0.04 17.82 -22.60
CA THR A 492 0.65 18.33 -23.79
C THR A 492 0.98 17.20 -24.76
N TYR A 493 1.60 16.12 -24.27
CA TYR A 493 1.89 14.95 -25.09
C TYR A 493 0.61 14.26 -25.60
N TYR A 494 -0.38 14.08 -24.73
CA TYR A 494 -1.62 13.41 -25.07
C TYR A 494 -2.41 14.20 -26.13
N LYS A 495 -2.51 15.53 -25.98
CA LYS A 495 -3.15 16.43 -26.95
C LYS A 495 -2.49 16.36 -28.31
N LYS A 496 -1.15 16.31 -28.36
CA LYS A 496 -0.37 16.16 -29.59
C LYS A 496 -0.60 14.82 -30.27
N HIS A 497 -0.78 13.75 -29.50
CA HIS A 497 -1.08 12.42 -30.05
C HIS A 497 -2.53 12.32 -30.53
N LEU A 498 -3.48 12.79 -29.71
CA LEU A 498 -4.90 12.83 -30.03
C LEU A 498 -5.17 13.64 -31.31
N SER A 499 -4.58 14.83 -31.45
CA SER A 499 -4.80 15.68 -32.63
C SER A 499 -4.42 14.96 -33.93
N ARG A 500 -3.32 14.20 -33.91
CA ARG A 500 -2.88 13.39 -35.06
C ARG A 500 -3.82 12.21 -35.31
N ARG A 501 -4.30 11.55 -34.25
CA ARG A 501 -5.24 10.42 -34.40
C ARG A 501 -6.55 10.87 -35.01
N LEU A 502 -7.08 12.02 -34.58
CA LEU A 502 -8.30 12.62 -35.12
C LEU A 502 -8.11 13.09 -36.57
N LEU A 503 -7.15 13.97 -36.84
CA LEU A 503 -6.97 14.57 -38.17
C LEU A 503 -6.52 13.57 -39.23
N MET A 504 -5.72 12.57 -38.86
CA MET A 504 -5.25 11.54 -39.80
C MET A 504 -6.16 10.31 -39.85
N LYS A 505 -7.31 10.32 -39.16
CA LYS A 505 -8.27 9.21 -39.04
C LYS A 505 -7.58 7.87 -38.70
N ARG A 506 -6.74 7.89 -37.66
CA ARG A 506 -5.94 6.73 -37.21
C ARG A 506 -6.46 6.06 -35.94
N SER A 507 -7.49 6.61 -35.30
CA SER A 507 -8.15 5.98 -34.15
C SER A 507 -8.81 4.66 -34.55
N ALA A 508 -8.70 3.64 -33.70
CA ALA A 508 -9.36 2.36 -33.92
C ALA A 508 -10.87 2.42 -33.62
N SER A 509 -11.28 3.21 -32.63
CA SER A 509 -12.68 3.45 -32.28
C SER A 509 -12.85 4.86 -31.72
N MET A 510 -13.85 5.59 -32.21
CA MET A 510 -14.19 6.92 -31.69
C MET A 510 -14.86 6.84 -30.31
N ASP A 511 -15.57 5.75 -30.03
CA ASP A 511 -16.23 5.55 -28.74
C ASP A 511 -15.20 5.28 -27.63
N ALA A 512 -14.17 4.48 -27.94
CA ALA A 512 -13.05 4.25 -27.01
C ALA A 512 -12.29 5.55 -26.69
N GLU A 513 -12.14 6.45 -27.67
CA GLU A 513 -11.51 7.76 -27.44
C GLU A 513 -12.38 8.63 -26.53
N ARG A 514 -13.71 8.65 -26.73
CA ARG A 514 -14.65 9.38 -25.86
C ARG A 514 -14.66 8.82 -24.44
N GLN A 515 -14.64 7.49 -24.30
CA GLN A 515 -14.54 6.80 -23.01
C GLN A 515 -13.26 7.18 -22.28
N MET A 516 -12.12 7.23 -22.99
CA MET A 516 -10.83 7.64 -22.41
C MET A 516 -10.88 9.07 -21.85
N ILE A 517 -11.47 10.02 -22.59
CA ILE A 517 -11.65 11.41 -22.10
C ILE A 517 -12.58 11.44 -20.88
N SER A 518 -13.66 10.66 -20.89
CA SER A 518 -14.56 10.55 -19.74
C SER A 518 -13.85 10.06 -18.48
N LYS A 519 -13.03 9.01 -18.59
CA LYS A 519 -12.22 8.51 -17.46
C LYS A 519 -11.19 9.54 -16.97
N MET A 520 -10.50 10.23 -17.89
CA MET A 520 -9.61 11.35 -17.51
C MET A 520 -10.36 12.47 -16.78
N LYS A 521 -11.60 12.77 -17.20
CA LYS A 521 -12.44 13.79 -16.58
C LYS A 521 -12.82 13.43 -15.15
N MET A 522 -13.17 12.17 -14.90
CA MET A 522 -13.51 11.68 -13.56
C MET A 522 -12.32 11.77 -12.59
N GLU A 523 -11.10 11.51 -13.08
CA GLU A 523 -9.91 11.42 -12.24
C GLU A 523 -9.15 12.74 -12.07
N VAL A 524 -9.04 13.52 -13.14
CA VAL A 524 -8.24 14.76 -13.16
C VAL A 524 -9.14 16.02 -13.12
N GLY A 525 -10.39 15.90 -13.55
CA GLY A 525 -11.39 16.97 -13.50
C GLY A 525 -11.67 17.69 -14.82
N ASN A 526 -12.79 18.41 -14.85
CA ASN A 526 -13.34 19.05 -16.06
C ASN A 526 -12.39 20.07 -16.72
N GLN A 527 -11.63 20.83 -15.94
CA GLN A 527 -10.75 21.86 -16.50
C GLN A 527 -9.59 21.27 -17.31
N PHE A 528 -9.17 20.05 -16.99
CA PHE A 528 -8.13 19.33 -17.69
C PHE A 528 -8.60 18.83 -19.06
N THR A 529 -9.81 18.25 -19.10
CA THR A 529 -10.34 17.65 -20.33
C THR A 529 -11.00 18.66 -21.27
N GLN A 530 -11.28 19.90 -20.83
CA GLN A 530 -12.01 20.90 -21.62
C GLN A 530 -11.45 21.10 -23.05
N ARG A 531 -10.12 21.18 -23.19
CA ARG A 531 -9.47 21.35 -24.50
C ARG A 531 -9.63 20.10 -25.37
N LEU A 532 -9.47 18.91 -24.78
CA LEU A 532 -9.63 17.63 -25.48
C LEU A 532 -11.09 17.43 -25.93
N GLU A 533 -12.06 17.73 -25.08
CA GLU A 533 -13.49 17.70 -25.41
C GLU A 533 -13.83 18.68 -26.54
N SER A 534 -13.22 19.87 -26.53
CA SER A 534 -13.40 20.87 -27.59
C SER A 534 -12.85 20.37 -28.94
N MET A 535 -11.76 19.60 -28.95
CA MET A 535 -11.25 18.98 -30.18
C MET A 535 -12.28 18.03 -30.81
N PHE A 536 -12.97 17.21 -30.02
CA PHE A 536 -14.06 16.35 -30.54
C PHE A 536 -15.25 17.15 -31.05
N LYS A 537 -15.59 18.25 -30.37
CA LYS A 537 -16.65 19.14 -30.80
C LYS A 537 -16.33 19.78 -32.15
N ASP A 538 -15.09 20.24 -32.33
CA ASP A 538 -14.60 20.78 -33.60
C ASP A 538 -14.69 19.76 -34.74
N MET A 539 -14.37 18.47 -34.48
CA MET A 539 -14.51 17.40 -35.49
C MET A 539 -15.96 17.19 -35.89
N ALA A 540 -16.88 17.07 -34.93
CA ALA A 540 -18.31 16.88 -35.22
C ALA A 540 -18.90 18.06 -36.00
N ILE A 541 -18.58 19.29 -35.58
CA ILE A 541 -19.01 20.51 -36.29
C ILE A 541 -18.41 20.55 -37.70
N SER A 542 -17.18 20.08 -37.88
CA SER A 542 -16.52 20.03 -39.19
C SER A 542 -17.17 19.03 -40.15
N ASP A 543 -17.62 17.88 -39.65
CA ASP A 543 -18.36 16.89 -40.43
C ASP A 543 -19.71 17.45 -40.93
N ASP A 544 -20.45 18.13 -40.04
CA ASP A 544 -21.70 18.81 -40.37
C ASP A 544 -21.49 19.96 -41.37
N LEU A 545 -20.41 20.72 -41.18
CA LEU A 545 -20.03 21.83 -42.05
C LEU A 545 -19.61 21.36 -43.44
N THR A 546 -18.86 20.26 -43.52
CA THR A 546 -18.47 19.61 -44.77
C THR A 546 -19.71 19.16 -45.53
N SER A 547 -20.64 18.48 -44.85
CA SER A 547 -21.90 18.03 -45.46
C SER A 547 -22.74 19.22 -45.95
N SER A 548 -22.88 20.26 -45.12
CA SER A 548 -23.58 21.50 -45.48
C SER A 548 -22.95 22.23 -46.68
N TYR A 549 -21.62 22.21 -46.79
CA TYR A 549 -20.92 22.81 -47.93
C TYR A 549 -21.15 21.99 -49.20
N LYS A 550 -21.13 20.65 -49.11
CA LYS A 550 -21.45 19.75 -50.24
C LYS A 550 -22.86 19.99 -50.78
N ASP A 551 -23.84 20.21 -49.92
CA ASP A 551 -25.21 20.52 -50.33
C ASP A 551 -25.31 21.91 -51.00
N HIS A 552 -24.70 22.93 -50.39
CA HIS A 552 -24.63 24.28 -50.98
C HIS A 552 -23.93 24.28 -52.34
N ALA A 553 -22.85 23.50 -52.44
CA ALA A 553 -22.10 23.26 -53.65
C ALA A 553 -22.99 22.69 -54.76
N LEU A 554 -23.80 21.68 -54.48
CA LEU A 554 -24.74 21.07 -55.44
C LEU A 554 -25.84 22.04 -55.88
N GLN A 555 -26.33 22.89 -54.97
CA GLN A 555 -27.42 23.84 -55.23
C GLN A 555 -26.99 25.09 -56.00
N SER A 556 -25.71 25.50 -55.90
CA SER A 556 -25.19 26.71 -56.53
C SER A 556 -25.05 26.61 -58.06
N GLY A 557 -25.46 25.49 -58.68
CA GLY A 557 -25.80 25.45 -60.11
C GLY A 557 -24.65 25.44 -61.11
N ASP A 558 -23.45 24.98 -60.75
CA ASP A 558 -22.37 24.75 -61.72
C ASP A 558 -22.42 23.28 -62.22
N PRO A 559 -22.80 23.01 -63.49
CA PRO A 559 -23.03 21.67 -64.01
C PRO A 559 -21.74 20.95 -64.45
N ASP A 560 -20.58 21.30 -63.90
CA ASP A 560 -19.32 20.68 -64.29
C ASP A 560 -19.08 19.35 -63.56
N GLN A 561 -19.02 18.25 -64.32
CA GLN A 561 -18.74 16.88 -63.87
C GLN A 561 -17.33 16.70 -63.25
N LYS A 562 -16.51 17.76 -63.23
CA LYS A 562 -15.10 17.77 -62.80
C LYS A 562 -14.84 18.46 -61.46
N ARG A 563 -15.86 18.64 -60.61
CA ARG A 563 -15.67 19.30 -59.31
C ARG A 563 -14.75 18.48 -58.38
N VAL A 564 -13.77 19.16 -57.78
CA VAL A 564 -12.92 18.60 -56.73
C VAL A 564 -13.76 18.39 -55.47
N ASP A 565 -13.79 17.17 -54.92
CA ASP A 565 -14.45 16.91 -53.65
C ASP A 565 -13.61 17.48 -52.49
N LEU A 566 -14.24 18.29 -51.64
CA LEU A 566 -13.59 18.91 -50.49
C LEU A 566 -14.16 18.30 -49.19
N GLU A 567 -13.26 17.73 -48.39
CA GLU A 567 -13.51 17.42 -46.99
C GLU A 567 -12.72 18.42 -46.14
N ILE A 568 -13.36 19.06 -45.17
CA ILE A 568 -12.73 20.15 -44.42
C ILE A 568 -12.92 20.03 -42.91
N ASN A 569 -11.82 20.24 -42.19
CA ASN A 569 -11.79 20.30 -40.74
C ASN A 569 -11.47 21.72 -40.28
N VAL A 570 -12.46 22.39 -39.68
CA VAL A 570 -12.30 23.75 -39.14
C VAL A 570 -12.02 23.66 -37.64
N LEU A 571 -10.82 24.10 -37.25
CA LEU A 571 -10.29 23.90 -35.90
C LEU A 571 -10.22 25.23 -35.14
N THR A 572 -10.62 25.22 -33.87
CA THR A 572 -10.51 26.39 -32.99
C THR A 572 -9.05 26.56 -32.52
N SER A 573 -8.39 27.65 -32.93
CA SER A 573 -6.93 27.86 -32.75
C SER A 573 -6.42 27.69 -31.31
N THR A 574 -7.20 28.06 -30.30
CA THR A 574 -6.80 27.99 -28.89
C THR A 574 -6.95 26.59 -28.27
N MET A 575 -7.66 25.67 -28.93
CA MET A 575 -7.97 24.33 -28.38
C MET A 575 -6.98 23.28 -28.87
N TRP A 576 -6.43 23.46 -30.07
CA TRP A 576 -5.51 22.52 -30.72
C TRP A 576 -4.04 22.87 -30.39
N PRO A 577 -3.08 21.93 -30.56
CA PRO A 577 -1.66 22.20 -30.35
C PRO A 577 -1.16 23.37 -31.22
N MET A 578 -0.47 24.34 -30.62
CA MET A 578 0.10 25.49 -31.34
C MET A 578 1.08 25.07 -32.44
N GLU A 579 1.80 23.96 -32.27
CA GLU A 579 2.67 23.41 -33.31
C GLU A 579 1.93 23.09 -34.62
N ILE A 580 0.63 22.80 -34.54
CA ILE A 580 -0.23 22.52 -35.69
C ILE A 580 -0.85 23.80 -36.23
N MET A 581 -1.09 24.79 -35.36
CA MET A 581 -1.83 26.02 -35.68
C MET A 581 -0.93 27.20 -36.05
N SER A 582 0.35 27.18 -35.67
CA SER A 582 1.30 28.27 -35.85
C SER A 582 1.87 28.27 -37.26
N SER A 583 1.82 29.44 -37.91
CA SER A 583 2.57 29.74 -39.14
C SER A 583 4.01 30.20 -38.83
N THR A 584 4.47 30.06 -37.60
CA THR A 584 5.79 30.48 -37.15
C THR A 584 6.61 29.28 -36.72
N ARG A 585 7.80 29.11 -37.30
CA ARG A 585 8.75 28.04 -36.98
C ARG A 585 10.15 28.65 -36.85
N ASP A 586 10.84 28.35 -35.76
CA ASP A 586 12.17 28.92 -35.44
C ASP A 586 12.23 30.46 -35.41
N GLY A 587 11.12 31.11 -35.05
CA GLY A 587 11.02 32.58 -34.97
C GLY A 587 10.74 33.28 -36.30
N GLU A 588 10.67 32.54 -37.41
CA GLU A 588 10.33 33.09 -38.74
C GLU A 588 8.87 32.81 -39.12
N VAL A 589 8.22 33.81 -39.72
CA VAL A 589 6.86 33.69 -40.27
C VAL A 589 6.94 32.95 -41.60
N GLN A 590 6.39 31.74 -41.64
CA GLN A 590 6.27 30.97 -42.86
C GLN A 590 5.23 31.62 -43.79
N LEU A 591 5.65 31.83 -45.04
CA LEU A 591 4.74 32.27 -46.09
C LEU A 591 3.69 31.17 -46.37
N PRO A 592 2.44 31.54 -46.67
CA PRO A 592 1.42 30.57 -47.07
C PRO A 592 1.87 29.80 -48.32
N CYS A 593 1.63 28.48 -48.32
CA CYS A 593 1.84 27.63 -49.48
C CYS A 593 1.01 28.15 -50.66
N ALA A 594 1.63 28.20 -51.84
CA ALA A 594 0.94 28.55 -53.08
C ALA A 594 0.17 27.34 -53.61
N PHE A 595 -1.16 27.38 -53.54
CA PHE A 595 -2.02 26.31 -54.04
C PHE A 595 -2.21 26.42 -55.58
N PRO A 596 -2.39 25.27 -56.27
CA PRO A 596 -2.84 25.24 -57.66
C PRO A 596 -4.17 25.98 -57.84
N LYS A 597 -4.41 26.52 -59.05
CA LYS A 597 -5.58 27.34 -59.36
C LYS A 597 -6.90 26.62 -59.07
N GLU A 598 -6.96 25.32 -59.34
CA GLU A 598 -8.14 24.48 -59.10
C GLU A 598 -8.48 24.41 -57.61
N ILE A 599 -7.46 24.32 -56.75
CA ILE A 599 -7.62 24.24 -55.29
C ILE A 599 -7.92 25.62 -54.71
N GLU A 600 -7.29 26.69 -55.22
CA GLU A 600 -7.55 28.06 -54.78
C GLU A 600 -9.00 28.48 -55.06
N THR A 601 -9.58 28.04 -56.19
CA THR A 601 -10.99 28.29 -56.51
C THR A 601 -11.93 27.65 -55.49
N VAL A 602 -11.67 26.38 -55.14
CA VAL A 602 -12.46 25.64 -54.13
C VAL A 602 -12.29 26.25 -52.74
N LYS A 603 -11.07 26.64 -52.39
CA LYS A 603 -10.73 27.33 -51.14
C LYS A 603 -11.51 28.63 -50.99
N GLN A 604 -11.51 29.50 -52.00
CA GLN A 604 -12.25 30.76 -51.98
C GLN A 604 -13.76 30.56 -51.89
N SER A 605 -14.30 29.58 -52.64
CA SER A 605 -15.71 29.20 -52.56
C SER A 605 -16.11 28.78 -51.14
N PHE A 606 -15.27 27.96 -50.48
CA PHE A 606 -15.51 27.57 -49.10
C PHE A 606 -15.40 28.75 -48.12
N GLU A 607 -14.39 29.62 -48.26
CA GLU A 607 -14.24 30.80 -47.40
C GLU A 607 -15.47 31.71 -47.46
N GLN A 608 -16.00 31.96 -48.66
CA GLN A 608 -17.23 32.75 -48.83
C GLN A 608 -18.43 32.09 -48.16
N PHE A 609 -18.60 30.77 -48.34
CA PHE A 609 -19.65 30.00 -47.67
C PHE A 609 -19.52 30.02 -46.14
N TYR A 610 -18.30 29.88 -45.62
CA TYR A 610 -18.06 29.89 -44.19
C TYR A 610 -18.33 31.26 -43.57
N LEU A 611 -17.82 32.32 -44.20
CA LEU A 611 -17.96 33.69 -43.69
C LEU A 611 -19.39 34.20 -43.79
N SER A 612 -20.19 33.75 -44.76
CA SER A 612 -21.63 34.10 -44.83
C SER A 612 -22.43 33.56 -43.65
N LYS A 613 -22.00 32.42 -43.08
CA LYS A 613 -22.61 31.80 -41.89
C LYS A 613 -21.95 32.24 -40.57
N HIS A 614 -20.68 32.62 -40.61
CA HIS A 614 -19.87 32.92 -39.44
C HIS A 614 -19.16 34.28 -39.55
N ASN A 615 -19.95 35.34 -39.36
CA ASN A 615 -19.46 36.71 -39.37
C ASN A 615 -18.41 36.96 -38.26
N GLY A 616 -17.37 37.75 -38.58
CA GLY A 616 -16.33 38.15 -37.63
C GLY A 616 -15.23 37.11 -37.39
N ARG A 617 -15.23 36.00 -38.13
CA ARG A 617 -14.15 34.99 -38.07
C ARG A 617 -13.13 35.18 -39.18
N LYS A 618 -11.90 34.70 -38.96
CA LYS A 618 -10.85 34.62 -39.97
C LYS A 618 -10.33 33.19 -40.06
N LEU A 619 -10.27 32.66 -41.28
CA LEU A 619 -9.73 31.33 -41.55
C LEU A 619 -8.22 31.42 -41.83
N SER A 620 -7.49 30.39 -41.41
CA SER A 620 -6.07 30.18 -41.72
C SER A 620 -5.90 28.74 -42.17
N TRP A 621 -5.38 28.54 -43.38
CA TRP A 621 -5.28 27.21 -44.00
C TRP A 621 -3.95 26.55 -43.66
N GLN A 622 -4.00 25.30 -43.19
CA GLN A 622 -2.83 24.52 -42.82
C GLN A 622 -2.55 23.40 -43.83
N ALA A 623 -1.72 23.69 -44.83
CA ALA A 623 -1.36 22.76 -45.91
C ALA A 623 -0.56 21.54 -45.43
N SER A 624 0.11 21.63 -44.27
CA SER A 624 0.96 20.55 -43.75
C SER A 624 0.19 19.33 -43.25
N MET A 625 -1.09 19.49 -42.88
CA MET A 625 -1.92 18.45 -42.24
C MET A 625 -2.98 17.84 -43.17
N GLY A 626 -3.08 18.31 -44.41
CA GLY A 626 -4.04 17.81 -45.39
C GLY A 626 -3.55 16.60 -46.19
N THR A 627 -4.49 15.93 -46.82
CA THR A 627 -4.26 14.87 -47.81
C THR A 627 -5.11 15.11 -49.04
N ALA A 628 -4.67 14.59 -50.18
CA ALA A 628 -5.41 14.70 -51.44
C ALA A 628 -5.34 13.38 -52.20
N ASP A 629 -6.42 13.06 -52.92
CA ASP A 629 -6.47 11.98 -53.89
C ASP A 629 -6.40 12.58 -55.29
N ILE A 630 -5.34 12.26 -56.04
CA ILE A 630 -5.14 12.75 -57.40
C ILE A 630 -5.14 11.60 -58.41
N ARG A 631 -5.69 11.84 -59.60
CA ARG A 631 -5.61 10.89 -60.72
C ARG A 631 -4.41 11.24 -61.58
N ALA A 632 -3.40 10.37 -61.57
CA ALA A 632 -2.21 10.50 -62.41
C ALA A 632 -2.32 9.61 -63.65
N THR A 633 -2.06 10.19 -64.82
CA THR A 633 -2.03 9.47 -66.10
C THR A 633 -0.59 9.40 -66.61
N PHE A 634 -0.11 8.18 -66.85
CA PHE A 634 1.23 7.90 -67.34
C PHE A 634 1.14 7.33 -68.76
N THR A 635 1.71 8.04 -69.73
CA THR A 635 1.85 7.57 -71.10
C THR A 635 3.27 7.05 -71.28
N ARG A 636 3.42 5.73 -71.45
CA ARG A 636 4.73 5.09 -71.58
C ARG A 636 5.31 5.29 -72.99
N SER A 637 6.61 5.08 -73.11
CA SER A 637 7.35 5.07 -74.39
C SER A 637 6.81 4.08 -75.43
N ASN A 638 6.12 3.02 -74.99
CA ASN A 638 5.43 2.06 -75.87
C ASN A 638 3.98 2.46 -76.23
N GLY A 639 3.57 3.69 -75.93
CA GLY A 639 2.22 4.21 -76.19
C GLY A 639 1.14 3.74 -75.20
N LYS A 640 1.46 2.86 -74.24
CA LYS A 640 0.48 2.37 -73.27
C LYS A 640 0.16 3.44 -72.23
N VAL A 641 -1.12 3.80 -72.12
CA VAL A 641 -1.63 4.72 -71.10
C VAL A 641 -2.03 3.93 -69.85
N GLN A 642 -1.48 4.30 -68.70
CA GLN A 642 -1.82 3.73 -67.40
C GLN A 642 -2.29 4.83 -66.45
N ARG A 643 -3.38 4.58 -65.73
CA ARG A 643 -3.94 5.52 -64.76
C ARG A 643 -3.79 4.97 -63.35
N HIS A 644 -3.36 5.83 -62.43
CA HIS A 644 -3.27 5.53 -61.01
C HIS A 644 -3.98 6.61 -60.19
N GLU A 645 -4.60 6.20 -59.09
CA GLU A 645 -5.13 7.10 -58.07
C GLU A 645 -4.09 7.20 -56.95
N LEU A 646 -3.51 8.38 -56.76
CA LEU A 646 -2.46 8.61 -55.77
C LEU A 646 -3.06 9.31 -54.55
N ASN A 647 -2.99 8.64 -53.40
CA ASN A 647 -3.26 9.29 -52.10
C ASN A 647 -1.96 9.90 -51.60
N VAL A 648 -1.89 11.23 -51.56
CA VAL A 648 -0.70 12.03 -51.27
C VAL A 648 -0.98 13.05 -50.16
N SER A 649 0.06 13.62 -49.56
CA SER A 649 -0.09 14.84 -48.74
C SER A 649 -0.48 16.02 -49.63
N THR A 650 -1.06 17.07 -49.03
CA THR A 650 -1.35 18.31 -49.76
C THR A 650 -0.09 18.91 -50.39
N PHE A 651 1.06 18.91 -49.69
CA PHE A 651 2.33 19.36 -50.28
C PHE A 651 2.76 18.52 -51.48
N ALA A 652 2.64 17.19 -51.42
CA ALA A 652 2.96 16.34 -52.55
C ALA A 652 2.02 16.56 -53.74
N MET A 653 0.73 16.82 -53.50
CA MET A 653 -0.22 17.25 -54.54
C MET A 653 0.25 18.57 -55.19
N VAL A 654 0.57 19.60 -54.39
CA VAL A 654 1.05 20.89 -54.90
C VAL A 654 2.29 20.72 -55.78
N ILE A 655 3.27 19.89 -55.35
CA ILE A 655 4.48 19.60 -56.12
C ILE A 655 4.15 18.90 -57.45
N LEU A 656 3.30 17.86 -57.41
CA LEU A 656 2.97 17.08 -58.61
C LEU A 656 2.19 17.90 -59.65
N MET A 657 1.33 18.82 -59.20
CA MET A 657 0.55 19.68 -60.11
C MET A 657 1.44 20.62 -60.95
N LEU A 658 2.63 21.00 -60.46
CA LEU A 658 3.57 21.81 -61.25
C LEU A 658 4.00 21.13 -62.55
N PHE A 659 4.09 19.80 -62.55
CA PHE A 659 4.58 19.03 -63.70
C PHE A 659 3.54 18.89 -64.82
N ASN A 660 2.31 19.36 -64.64
CA ASN A 660 1.34 19.45 -65.73
C ASN A 660 1.69 20.55 -66.74
N ASP A 661 2.36 21.62 -66.29
CA ASP A 661 2.77 22.76 -67.12
C ASP A 661 4.22 22.63 -67.63
N VAL A 662 4.91 21.55 -67.26
CA VAL A 662 6.30 21.27 -67.66
C VAL A 662 6.28 20.33 -68.87
N PRO A 663 6.89 20.71 -70.02
CA PRO A 663 6.99 19.84 -71.18
C PRO A 663 7.66 18.50 -70.88
N ALA A 664 7.28 17.47 -71.65
CA ALA A 664 7.84 16.14 -71.50
C ALA A 664 9.37 16.14 -71.69
N GLY A 665 10.12 15.71 -70.67
CA GLY A 665 11.58 15.64 -70.69
C GLY A 665 12.27 16.84 -70.04
N GLU A 666 11.54 17.90 -69.69
CA GLU A 666 12.07 19.00 -68.89
C GLU A 666 12.05 18.69 -67.38
N SER A 667 12.87 19.43 -66.64
CA SER A 667 13.01 19.28 -65.18
C SER A 667 12.78 20.60 -64.46
N LEU A 668 12.39 20.47 -63.20
CA LEU A 668 12.48 21.56 -62.22
C LEU A 668 13.56 21.24 -61.20
N THR A 669 14.34 22.23 -60.82
CA THR A 669 15.28 22.17 -59.70
C THR A 669 14.54 22.28 -58.37
N PHE A 670 15.18 21.87 -57.27
CA PHE A 670 14.62 22.07 -55.92
C PHE A 670 14.26 23.53 -55.64
N GLU A 671 15.16 24.47 -55.98
CA GLU A 671 14.94 25.91 -55.77
C GLU A 671 13.75 26.44 -56.58
N GLU A 672 13.57 26.00 -57.82
CA GLU A 672 12.41 26.38 -58.63
C GLU A 672 11.09 25.85 -58.04
N ILE A 673 11.09 24.61 -57.55
CA ILE A 673 9.91 24.03 -56.90
C ILE A 673 9.61 24.79 -55.60
N GLN A 674 10.63 25.09 -54.79
CA GLN A 674 10.49 25.87 -53.55
C GLN A 674 9.94 27.27 -53.83
N ALA A 675 10.49 27.99 -54.81
CA ALA A 675 10.05 29.34 -55.17
C ALA A 675 8.60 29.37 -55.68
N ARG A 676 8.18 28.38 -56.49
CA ARG A 676 6.82 28.30 -57.03
C ARG A 676 5.78 27.87 -55.99
N THR A 677 6.14 26.99 -55.06
CA THR A 677 5.19 26.39 -54.10
C THR A 677 5.20 27.03 -52.73
N ARG A 678 6.30 27.72 -52.38
CA ARG A 678 6.57 28.29 -51.05
C ARG A 678 6.49 27.26 -49.92
N ILE A 679 6.79 26.00 -50.22
CA ILE A 679 6.84 24.93 -49.21
C ILE A 679 8.16 25.06 -48.44
N PRO A 680 8.15 24.99 -47.09
CA PRO A 680 9.38 25.02 -46.30
C PRO A 680 10.35 23.90 -46.68
N ASP A 681 11.65 24.21 -46.73
CA ASP A 681 12.72 23.33 -47.25
C ASP A 681 12.66 21.93 -46.67
N HIS A 682 12.55 21.85 -45.35
CA HIS A 682 12.50 20.60 -44.63
C HIS A 682 11.32 19.72 -45.06
N ASP A 683 10.15 20.31 -45.29
CA ASP A 683 8.96 19.57 -45.70
C ASP A 683 8.99 19.27 -47.21
N LEU A 684 9.54 20.18 -48.02
CA LEU A 684 9.75 19.98 -49.45
C LEU A 684 10.71 18.81 -49.72
N ILE A 685 11.86 18.77 -49.06
CA ILE A 685 12.84 17.68 -49.13
C ILE A 685 12.17 16.33 -48.89
N ARG A 686 11.35 16.22 -47.85
CA ARG A 686 10.70 14.96 -47.47
C ARG A 686 9.64 14.50 -48.47
N ASN A 687 8.85 15.44 -48.99
CA ASN A 687 7.88 15.12 -50.02
C ASN A 687 8.58 14.70 -51.32
N LEU A 688 9.66 15.38 -51.71
CA LEU A 688 10.47 15.00 -52.89
C LEU A 688 11.18 13.65 -52.70
N GLN A 689 11.64 13.31 -51.49
CA GLN A 689 12.16 11.96 -51.19
C GLN A 689 11.09 10.89 -51.42
N SER A 690 9.84 11.13 -51.02
CA SER A 690 8.72 10.20 -51.25
C SER A 690 8.37 10.04 -52.73
N LEU A 691 8.39 11.15 -53.46
CA LEU A 691 7.97 11.21 -54.85
C LEU A 691 9.05 10.77 -55.83
N ALA A 692 10.33 10.98 -55.52
CA ALA A 692 11.42 10.81 -56.48
C ALA A 692 12.48 9.77 -56.09
N VAL A 693 12.69 9.54 -54.80
CA VAL A 693 13.77 8.66 -54.32
C VAL A 693 13.23 7.25 -54.05
N ALA A 694 12.11 7.16 -53.32
CA ALA A 694 11.52 5.91 -52.87
C ALA A 694 11.12 4.99 -54.05
N PRO A 695 11.71 3.77 -54.16
CA PRO A 695 11.56 2.93 -55.37
C PRO A 695 10.11 2.56 -55.71
N LYS A 696 9.24 2.39 -54.70
CA LYS A 696 7.84 1.96 -54.88
C LYS A 696 6.89 3.09 -55.23
N THR A 697 7.30 4.34 -55.04
CA THR A 697 6.44 5.54 -55.17
C THR A 697 7.11 6.62 -56.03
N ARG A 698 8.05 6.19 -56.89
CA ARG A 698 8.86 7.06 -57.74
C ARG A 698 8.04 7.63 -58.91
N VAL A 699 7.13 8.53 -58.61
CA VAL A 699 6.32 9.27 -59.60
C VAL A 699 7.15 10.36 -60.30
N LEU A 700 8.21 10.83 -59.65
CA LEU A 700 9.22 11.73 -60.22
C LEU A 700 10.56 10.98 -60.36
N LYS A 701 11.43 11.38 -61.29
CA LYS A 701 12.84 10.94 -61.34
C LYS A 701 13.73 12.06 -60.81
N LYS A 702 14.77 11.70 -60.06
CA LYS A 702 15.75 12.64 -59.51
C LYS A 702 17.11 12.49 -60.21
N GLU A 703 17.75 13.59 -60.55
CA GLU A 703 19.11 13.62 -61.08
C GLU A 703 19.97 14.68 -60.34
N PRO A 704 21.14 14.30 -59.79
CA PRO A 704 21.67 12.94 -59.65
C PRO A 704 20.90 12.12 -58.61
N MET A 705 20.77 10.81 -58.87
CA MET A 705 20.06 9.89 -57.99
C MET A 705 20.84 9.65 -56.69
N SER A 706 20.27 10.07 -55.55
CA SER A 706 20.81 9.79 -54.20
C SER A 706 19.69 9.76 -53.17
N LYS A 707 20.01 9.41 -51.91
CA LYS A 707 19.02 9.41 -50.81
C LYS A 707 18.64 10.83 -50.35
N ASP A 708 19.60 11.74 -50.42
CA ASP A 708 19.43 13.13 -49.98
C ASP A 708 18.88 13.98 -51.12
N VAL A 709 18.22 15.08 -50.77
CA VAL A 709 17.78 16.10 -51.72
C VAL A 709 18.56 17.38 -51.45
N LYS A 710 19.25 17.87 -52.46
CA LYS A 710 20.08 19.08 -52.45
C LYS A 710 19.41 20.18 -53.29
N PRO A 711 19.75 21.46 -53.04
CA PRO A 711 19.19 22.59 -53.79
C PRO A 711 19.38 22.52 -55.31
N THR A 712 20.48 21.92 -55.77
CA THR A 712 20.82 21.81 -57.20
C THR A 712 20.20 20.59 -57.90
N ASP A 713 19.48 19.72 -57.17
CA ASP A 713 18.96 18.48 -57.73
C ASP A 713 17.78 18.75 -58.67
N LYS A 714 17.74 18.03 -59.80
CA LYS A 714 16.71 18.14 -60.83
C LYS A 714 15.68 17.03 -60.70
N PHE A 715 14.41 17.39 -60.89
CA PHE A 715 13.27 16.49 -60.82
C PHE A 715 12.50 16.48 -62.14
N TYR A 716 12.19 15.27 -62.63
CA TYR A 716 11.50 15.02 -63.89
C TYR A 716 10.23 14.20 -63.63
N PHE A 717 9.21 14.34 -64.47
CA PHE A 717 8.06 13.44 -64.44
C PHE A 717 8.45 12.02 -64.88
N ASN A 718 8.14 10.99 -64.08
CA ASN A 718 8.48 9.60 -64.41
C ASN A 718 7.39 8.94 -65.28
N GLN A 719 7.51 9.05 -66.60
CA GLN A 719 6.59 8.37 -67.54
C GLN A 719 6.61 6.83 -67.44
N ASP A 720 7.72 6.25 -66.94
CA ASP A 720 7.90 4.80 -66.82
C ASP A 720 7.41 4.25 -65.46
N PHE A 721 6.75 5.07 -64.64
CA PHE A 721 6.23 4.63 -63.34
C PHE A 721 5.29 3.43 -63.49
N GLN A 722 5.46 2.44 -62.60
CA GLN A 722 4.62 1.25 -62.55
C GLN A 722 4.31 0.88 -61.11
N SER A 723 3.03 0.62 -60.85
CA SER A 723 2.55 0.01 -59.62
C SER A 723 1.66 -1.19 -59.93
N PRO A 724 1.71 -2.28 -59.14
CA PRO A 724 0.75 -3.37 -59.25
C PRO A 724 -0.66 -2.95 -58.78
N PHE A 725 -0.78 -1.85 -58.04
CA PHE A 725 -2.05 -1.34 -57.51
C PHE A 725 -2.53 -0.11 -58.28
N MET A 726 -3.83 -0.06 -58.56
CA MET A 726 -4.49 1.11 -59.16
C MET A 726 -4.49 2.29 -58.19
N LYS A 727 -4.81 2.05 -56.90
CA LYS A 727 -4.67 3.03 -55.82
C LYS A 727 -3.29 2.90 -55.18
N VAL A 728 -2.52 3.98 -55.18
CA VAL A 728 -1.17 4.03 -54.61
C VAL A 728 -1.13 5.07 -53.50
N ARG A 729 -0.83 4.63 -52.29
CA ARG A 729 -0.66 5.54 -51.15
C ARG A 729 0.79 5.97 -51.03
N ILE A 730 1.05 7.24 -51.29
CA ILE A 730 2.37 7.86 -51.17
C ILE A 730 2.40 8.61 -49.86
N GLY A 731 2.84 7.92 -48.80
CA GLY A 731 3.12 8.58 -47.53
C GLY A 731 4.38 9.44 -47.64
N VAL A 732 4.37 10.61 -47.00
CA VAL A 732 5.57 11.43 -46.81
C VAL A 732 6.63 10.61 -46.06
N VAL A 733 7.89 10.66 -46.52
CA VAL A 733 9.01 9.97 -45.87
C VAL A 733 9.01 10.45 -44.43
N SER A 734 8.87 9.50 -43.52
CA SER A 734 8.66 9.78 -42.11
C SER A 734 9.96 10.30 -41.49
N GLY A 735 10.20 11.60 -41.63
CA GLY A 735 11.08 12.32 -40.72
C GLY A 735 10.26 12.88 -39.55
N GLY A 736 10.85 12.92 -38.36
CA GLY A 736 10.43 13.71 -37.17
C GLY A 736 8.99 13.62 -36.64
N ALA A 737 7.95 13.86 -37.45
CA ALA A 737 6.59 14.15 -37.00
C ALA A 737 5.79 12.93 -36.50
N ASN A 738 6.12 11.72 -36.98
CA ASN A 738 5.63 10.44 -36.42
C ASN A 738 6.68 9.79 -35.50
N LYS A 739 7.82 10.45 -35.28
CA LYS A 739 8.86 9.98 -34.39
C LYS A 739 8.54 10.51 -33.00
N VAL A 740 8.77 9.67 -31.99
CA VAL A 740 8.84 10.11 -30.60
C VAL A 740 9.83 11.27 -30.52
N GLU A 741 9.54 12.28 -29.69
CA GLU A 741 10.35 13.50 -29.64
C GLU A 741 11.81 13.15 -29.38
N ASN A 742 12.72 13.79 -30.11
CA ASN A 742 14.15 13.66 -29.81
C ASN A 742 14.53 14.53 -28.60
N GLN A 743 15.72 14.35 -28.05
CA GLN A 743 16.14 15.05 -26.83
C GLN A 743 16.02 16.59 -26.94
N ASP A 744 16.36 17.18 -28.08
CA ASP A 744 16.23 18.63 -28.28
C ASP A 744 14.76 19.08 -28.36
N GLN A 745 13.91 18.30 -29.00
CA GLN A 745 12.46 18.57 -29.07
C GLN A 745 11.82 18.49 -27.68
N ARG A 746 12.25 17.53 -26.85
CA ARG A 746 11.77 17.42 -25.46
C ARG A 746 12.14 18.65 -24.64
N LYS A 747 13.38 19.13 -24.75
CA LYS A 747 13.83 20.36 -24.09
C LYS A 747 13.01 21.57 -24.54
N GLU A 748 12.66 21.64 -25.82
CA GLU A 748 11.81 22.72 -26.34
C GLU A 748 10.38 22.62 -25.78
N THR A 749 9.81 21.42 -25.74
CA THR A 749 8.49 21.15 -25.14
C THR A 749 8.48 21.54 -23.65
N GLU A 750 9.49 21.13 -22.89
CA GLU A 750 9.66 21.49 -21.47
C GLU A 750 9.81 23.00 -21.27
N LYS A 751 10.58 23.68 -22.14
CA LYS A 751 10.74 25.14 -22.09
C LYS A 751 9.40 25.85 -22.29
N LYS A 752 8.66 25.50 -23.34
CA LYS A 752 7.33 26.07 -23.63
C LYS A 752 6.37 25.84 -22.46
N MET A 753 6.37 24.63 -21.91
CA MET A 753 5.55 24.29 -20.75
C MET A 753 5.94 25.13 -19.52
N ASN A 754 7.23 25.33 -19.25
CA ASN A 754 7.67 26.20 -18.16
C ASN A 754 7.23 27.66 -18.37
N ASP A 755 7.23 28.15 -19.60
CA ASP A 755 6.70 29.49 -19.90
C ASP A 755 5.18 29.58 -19.63
N GLU A 756 4.40 28.57 -20.04
CA GLU A 756 2.95 28.47 -19.75
C GLU A 756 2.65 28.34 -18.25
N ARG A 757 3.46 27.57 -17.51
CA ARG A 757 3.41 27.49 -16.04
C ARG A 757 3.66 28.87 -15.42
N GLY A 758 4.58 29.65 -16.00
CA GLY A 758 4.88 31.03 -15.56
C GLY A 758 3.68 31.94 -15.66
N ALA A 759 3.02 31.97 -16.82
CA ALA A 759 1.79 32.73 -17.01
C ALA A 759 0.66 32.26 -16.08
N SER A 760 0.55 30.95 -15.86
CA SER A 760 -0.45 30.38 -14.94
C SER A 760 -0.22 30.77 -13.48
N ILE A 761 1.06 30.80 -13.04
CA ILE A 761 1.45 31.29 -11.71
C ILE A 761 1.12 32.77 -11.57
N GLU A 762 1.48 33.61 -12.55
CA GLU A 762 1.14 35.04 -12.50
C GLU A 762 -0.37 35.26 -12.38
N ALA A 763 -1.16 34.55 -13.19
CA ALA A 763 -2.62 34.64 -13.14
C ALA A 763 -3.20 34.16 -11.79
N ALA A 764 -2.62 33.12 -11.17
CA ALA A 764 -3.02 32.64 -9.86
C ALA A 764 -2.71 33.66 -8.76
N VAL A 765 -1.48 34.19 -8.75
CA VAL A 765 -1.04 35.23 -7.81
C VAL A 765 -1.95 36.46 -7.91
N VAL A 766 -2.19 36.98 -9.11
CA VAL A 766 -3.07 38.14 -9.32
C VAL A 766 -4.50 37.86 -8.85
N ARG A 767 -5.04 36.66 -9.10
CA ARG A 767 -6.40 36.30 -8.66
C ARG A 767 -6.52 36.25 -7.13
N ILE A 768 -5.55 35.63 -6.47
CA ILE A 768 -5.49 35.55 -4.99
C ILE A 768 -5.35 36.95 -4.40
N MET A 769 -4.39 37.73 -4.88
CA MET A 769 -4.13 39.08 -4.38
C MET A 769 -5.29 40.04 -4.64
N LYS A 770 -5.96 39.93 -5.79
CA LYS A 770 -7.17 40.71 -6.08
C LYS A 770 -8.30 40.45 -5.08
N GLN A 771 -8.46 39.20 -4.65
CA GLN A 771 -9.48 38.79 -3.68
C GLN A 771 -9.10 39.17 -2.24
N ARG A 772 -7.84 38.95 -1.85
CA ARG A 772 -7.35 39.13 -0.48
C ARG A 772 -6.92 40.57 -0.16
N LYS A 773 -6.57 41.35 -1.18
CA LYS A 773 -6.02 42.71 -1.14
C LYS A 773 -4.64 42.82 -0.48
N THR A 774 -4.45 42.21 0.68
CA THR A 774 -3.17 42.14 1.38
C THR A 774 -2.95 40.73 1.88
N LEU A 775 -1.73 40.19 1.70
CA LEU A 775 -1.41 38.84 2.15
C LEU A 775 0.07 38.69 2.50
N ASN A 776 0.37 37.91 3.54
CA ASN A 776 1.74 37.60 3.94
C ASN A 776 2.39 36.63 2.93
N HIS A 777 3.71 36.72 2.76
CA HIS A 777 4.45 35.89 1.80
C HIS A 777 4.20 34.39 2.00
N SER A 778 4.29 33.89 3.25
CA SER A 778 4.06 32.47 3.54
C SER A 778 2.63 32.03 3.18
N GLN A 779 1.63 32.87 3.43
CA GLN A 779 0.23 32.59 3.10
C GLN A 779 0.00 32.62 1.59
N LEU A 780 0.57 33.62 0.88
CA LEU A 780 0.49 33.71 -0.57
C LEU A 780 1.11 32.49 -1.24
N MET A 781 2.31 32.11 -0.81
CA MET A 781 2.99 30.93 -1.32
C MET A 781 2.14 29.67 -1.12
N ASN A 782 1.58 29.47 0.08
CA ASN A 782 0.73 28.31 0.36
C ASN A 782 -0.56 28.30 -0.48
N GLU A 783 -1.24 29.44 -0.64
CA GLU A 783 -2.45 29.53 -1.47
C GLU A 783 -2.15 29.26 -2.95
N VAL A 784 -1.05 29.83 -3.49
CA VAL A 784 -0.63 29.61 -4.89
C VAL A 784 -0.28 28.14 -5.13
N LEU A 785 0.52 27.53 -4.24
CA LEU A 785 0.89 26.12 -4.35
C LEU A 785 -0.34 25.22 -4.28
N THR A 786 -1.26 25.50 -3.35
CA THR A 786 -2.50 24.72 -3.20
C THR A 786 -3.38 24.83 -4.45
N GLN A 787 -3.58 26.03 -4.99
CA GLN A 787 -4.43 26.25 -6.16
C GLN A 787 -3.90 25.59 -7.43
N LEU A 788 -2.58 25.52 -7.60
CA LEU A 788 -1.93 24.98 -8.80
C LEU A 788 -1.63 23.49 -8.70
N SER A 789 -1.54 22.92 -7.49
CA SER A 789 -1.18 21.51 -7.23
C SER A 789 -2.01 20.46 -7.99
N ALA A 790 -3.24 20.80 -8.37
CA ALA A 790 -4.11 19.92 -9.16
C ALA A 790 -3.59 19.68 -10.59
N ARG A 791 -2.83 20.65 -11.15
CA ARG A 791 -2.32 20.63 -12.54
C ARG A 791 -0.84 20.28 -12.61
N PHE A 792 -0.02 20.96 -11.81
CA PHE A 792 1.43 20.77 -11.73
C PHE A 792 1.95 21.22 -10.37
N ILE A 793 3.15 20.82 -9.99
CA ILE A 793 3.80 21.31 -8.77
C ILE A 793 4.62 22.56 -9.12
N PRO A 794 4.25 23.76 -8.65
CA PRO A 794 5.00 24.96 -8.97
C PRO A 794 6.36 24.96 -8.29
N ASP A 795 7.41 25.28 -9.06
CA ASP A 795 8.74 25.52 -8.49
C ASP A 795 8.72 26.79 -7.62
N VAL A 796 9.16 26.68 -6.37
CA VAL A 796 9.12 27.76 -5.39
C VAL A 796 9.92 28.98 -5.86
N ASN A 797 11.06 28.78 -6.52
CA ASN A 797 11.89 29.87 -7.03
C ASN A 797 11.24 30.56 -8.22
N MET A 798 10.52 29.80 -9.05
CA MET A 798 9.71 30.33 -10.13
C MET A 798 8.55 31.18 -9.60
N VAL A 799 7.83 30.73 -8.56
CA VAL A 799 6.77 31.55 -7.94
C VAL A 799 7.34 32.87 -7.40
N LYS A 800 8.47 32.83 -6.69
CA LYS A 800 9.15 34.04 -6.20
C LYS A 800 9.50 35.00 -7.34
N ARG A 801 10.15 34.51 -8.40
CA ARG A 801 10.48 35.32 -9.59
C ARG A 801 9.25 35.94 -10.25
N ARG A 802 8.13 35.22 -10.28
CA ARG A 802 6.86 35.74 -10.83
C ARG A 802 6.21 36.79 -9.94
N ILE A 803 6.35 36.69 -8.62
CA ILE A 803 5.92 37.74 -7.69
C ILE A 803 6.73 39.02 -7.92
N GLU A 804 8.07 38.93 -8.01
CA GLU A 804 8.91 40.11 -8.30
C GLU A 804 8.54 40.75 -9.65
N SER A 805 8.35 39.95 -10.70
CA SER A 805 7.87 40.42 -12.01
C SER A 805 6.52 41.15 -11.93
N LEU A 806 5.62 40.71 -11.05
CA LEU A 806 4.33 41.38 -10.82
C LEU A 806 4.45 42.69 -10.02
N ILE A 807 5.47 42.80 -9.16
CA ILE A 807 5.80 44.05 -8.45
C ILE A 807 6.39 45.06 -9.44
N ASP A 808 7.36 44.64 -10.27
CA ASP A 808 7.97 45.47 -11.30
C ASP A 808 6.94 46.00 -12.32
N ARG A 809 5.86 45.24 -12.54
CA ARG A 809 4.73 45.59 -13.41
C ARG A 809 3.58 46.30 -12.69
N GLU A 810 3.79 46.72 -11.44
CA GLU A 810 2.84 47.49 -10.62
C GLU A 810 1.49 46.78 -10.39
N TYR A 811 1.43 45.45 -10.44
CA TYR A 811 0.26 44.70 -9.99
C TYR A 811 0.23 44.51 -8.47
N LEU A 812 1.42 44.50 -7.85
CA LEU A 812 1.63 44.26 -6.43
C LEU A 812 2.63 45.26 -5.84
N GLU A 813 2.48 45.59 -4.55
CA GLU A 813 3.45 46.36 -3.77
C GLU A 813 3.91 45.60 -2.53
N ARG A 814 5.05 46.00 -1.96
CA ARG A 814 5.51 45.52 -0.65
C ARG A 814 4.94 46.43 0.44
N VAL A 815 4.12 45.87 1.32
CA VAL A 815 3.41 46.61 2.38
C VAL A 815 4.16 46.55 3.72
N SER A 816 4.87 45.45 3.96
CA SER A 816 5.67 45.23 5.18
C SER A 816 6.87 44.34 4.85
N GLU A 817 8.01 44.59 5.50
CA GLU A 817 9.22 43.77 5.38
C GLU A 817 9.33 42.70 6.47
N ASP A 818 8.72 42.90 7.65
CA ASP A 818 8.74 41.92 8.74
C ASP A 818 7.39 41.85 9.50
N PRO A 819 6.53 40.83 9.23
CA PRO A 819 6.71 39.79 8.22
C PRO A 819 6.53 40.35 6.79
N PRO A 820 7.18 39.75 5.78
CA PRO A 820 7.01 40.15 4.38
C PRO A 820 5.55 40.04 3.93
N ALA A 821 4.97 41.15 3.50
CA ALA A 821 3.57 41.21 3.04
C ALA A 821 3.43 41.99 1.74
N TYR A 822 2.49 41.55 0.91
CA TYR A 822 2.20 42.14 -0.39
C TYR A 822 0.82 42.80 -0.39
N GLY A 823 0.68 43.91 -1.11
CA GLY A 823 -0.57 44.63 -1.38
C GLY A 823 -0.92 44.56 -2.86
N TYR A 824 -2.20 44.54 -3.20
CA TYR A 824 -2.69 44.57 -4.58
C TYR A 824 -3.03 45.99 -5.02
N ILE A 825 -2.45 46.45 -6.13
CA ILE A 825 -2.53 47.86 -6.58
C ILE A 825 -3.62 48.09 -7.65
N ALA A 826 -3.95 47.06 -8.45
CA ALA A 826 -4.73 47.20 -9.69
C ALA A 826 -6.27 47.13 -9.55
#